data_AF-A0A2M8PUT3-F1
#
_entry.id   AF-A0A2M8PUT3-F1
#
_cell.length_a   1.000
_cell.length_b   1.000
_cell.length_c   1.000
_cell.angle_alpha   90.00
_cell.angle_beta   90.00
_cell.angle_gamma   90.00
#
_symmetry.space_group_name_H-M   'P 1'
#
loop_
_entity.id
_entity.type
_entity.pdbx_description
1 polymer ?
#
loop_
_entity_poly.entity_id
_entity_poly.type
_entity_poly.pdbx_seq_one_letter_code
_entity_poly.pdbx_strand_id
1 'polypeptide(L)'
;MKQTIGILLIALGVAVITAALFWPSPTATAQSPLHPSVRLLDSEGKSVLETGQPVSATKTCGTCHNTDFITEHSDHSPRIFGGTEINCFMCHLDNPDNAARIAALSSGNAEWATTATIPNVIDENYSYLIDSDIELGIQDPTIENCGQCHGAVHTDLSVPFTYDVCATSGNWATLMTGQVFSAQPIAQSGLNIKDKNSLAYPWDIHAARVVECVGCHYSQNNPTQTIKDSDLEHLVYDPRRLDFGEYLIRPSHHLEQNECTTCHEADHDWLPYQERHLDVLACETCHIPKLYAPAAASIDYTVVTATGQPIQNCRGMNESEALPLLSGYEPVLLQVDDQLVPHNLVTRWRWMTGDERVPTQLVQQAYLNKDDYLPEVVEIFDSNGDGQLNITELVLDTPDKVELIKANLIKLGVEDPYIVGEVSPYRISHGVTEYATRECETCHSEDSRVSQAILLAQHPPTGIMPTFSGFDGDIVSRDGALYFEPRREGLYVLGHDNVSWVDWLGLTMLFGTMAGVSAHALLRILSARQNRSKPKHHEVEQVYMYSVYERQWHWLQAALIFGLMFTGLVIHRPDNFGMFSFRGIVLVHNALALVLVVNAALAFFYHFVSGEIQQFLPRPRGYFDQMAQQFVYYTRGIFRGEPHPFEKTRNRKLNPIQQLTYFIILNVILPLQVISGVLLWGAQRWPTAAELVGGLPWMATVHAICAWSFASFILIHVYMTTTGHTPTAAIRAMLTGWDEVEVHHHKNKGNDIFPETEAISTGD
;
A
#
# COMPACT_ATOMS: atom_id res chain seq x y z
N MET A 1 64.46 -27.20 -23.03
CA MET A 1 63.38 -26.20 -23.11
C MET A 1 62.35 -26.34 -21.99
N LYS A 2 61.85 -27.54 -21.64
CA LYS A 2 60.87 -27.71 -20.55
C LYS A 2 61.44 -27.49 -19.13
N GLN A 3 62.70 -27.86 -18.86
CA GLN A 3 63.34 -27.61 -17.55
C GLN A 3 63.66 -26.13 -17.32
N THR A 4 64.02 -25.39 -18.38
CA THR A 4 64.34 -23.97 -18.28
C THR A 4 63.11 -23.10 -17.98
N ILE A 5 61.93 -23.51 -18.47
CA ILE A 5 60.65 -22.83 -18.18
C ILE A 5 60.19 -23.09 -16.74
N GLY A 6 60.41 -24.30 -16.22
CA GLY A 6 60.07 -24.64 -14.83
C GLY A 6 60.88 -23.82 -13.80
N ILE A 7 62.17 -23.62 -14.04
CA ILE A 7 63.02 -22.80 -13.16
C ILE A 7 62.62 -21.32 -13.24
N LEU A 8 62.22 -20.82 -14.42
CA LEU A 8 61.76 -19.44 -14.59
C LEU A 8 60.44 -19.19 -13.84
N LEU A 9 59.51 -20.14 -13.85
CA LEU A 9 58.23 -20.04 -13.15
C LEU A 9 58.39 -20.12 -11.63
N ILE A 10 59.33 -20.93 -11.12
CA ILE A 10 59.64 -20.99 -9.69
C ILE A 10 60.34 -19.69 -9.25
N ALA A 11 61.26 -19.16 -10.06
CA ALA A 11 61.89 -17.87 -9.78
C ALA A 11 60.88 -16.70 -9.80
N LEU A 12 59.91 -16.71 -10.72
CA LEU A 12 58.83 -15.72 -10.76
C LEU A 12 57.90 -15.86 -9.54
N GLY A 13 57.56 -17.10 -9.15
CA GLY A 13 56.74 -17.37 -7.97
C GLY A 13 57.41 -16.91 -6.67
N VAL A 14 58.71 -17.16 -6.52
CA VAL A 14 59.48 -16.67 -5.36
C VAL A 14 59.61 -15.15 -5.38
N ALA A 15 59.81 -14.52 -6.55
CA ALA A 15 59.88 -13.06 -6.67
C ALA A 15 58.55 -12.38 -6.30
N VAL A 16 57.40 -12.95 -6.71
CA VAL A 16 56.06 -12.45 -6.37
C VAL A 16 55.75 -12.63 -4.88
N ILE A 17 56.16 -13.76 -4.29
CA ILE A 17 55.98 -14.00 -2.84
C ILE A 17 56.89 -13.07 -2.01
N THR A 18 58.13 -12.81 -2.46
CA THR A 18 58.98 -11.81 -1.79
C THR A 18 58.45 -10.40 -1.97
N ALA A 19 57.89 -10.04 -3.13
CA ALA A 19 57.27 -8.72 -3.32
C ALA A 19 56.01 -8.52 -2.46
N ALA A 20 55.24 -9.59 -2.19
CA ALA A 20 54.10 -9.55 -1.28
C ALA A 20 54.51 -9.47 0.20
N LEU A 21 55.67 -10.04 0.58
CA LEU A 21 56.21 -9.95 1.95
C LEU A 21 56.94 -8.63 2.25
N PHE A 22 57.34 -7.88 1.21
CA PHE A 22 57.98 -6.57 1.32
C PHE A 22 57.08 -5.42 0.84
N TRP A 23 55.81 -5.67 0.53
CA TRP A 23 54.84 -4.60 0.42
C TRP A 23 54.69 -4.03 1.83
N PRO A 24 55.02 -2.74 2.06
CA PRO A 24 54.70 -2.14 3.32
C PRO A 24 53.20 -2.34 3.54
N SER A 25 52.84 -2.94 4.67
CA SER A 25 51.50 -2.80 5.21
C SER A 25 51.12 -1.32 5.12
N PRO A 26 49.86 -0.94 4.87
CA PRO A 26 49.42 0.42 5.05
C PRO A 26 49.50 0.74 6.55
N THR A 27 50.70 1.01 7.04
CA THR A 27 50.96 1.59 8.35
C THR A 27 51.01 3.09 8.17
N ALA A 28 50.22 3.76 9.01
CA ALA A 28 50.01 5.20 9.08
C ALA A 28 49.22 5.76 7.88
N THR A 29 47.92 5.89 8.09
CA THR A 29 47.15 7.03 7.58
C THR A 29 48.05 8.27 7.69
N ALA A 30 48.39 8.87 6.54
CA ALA A 30 49.13 10.12 6.53
C ALA A 30 48.29 11.15 7.31
N GLN A 31 48.92 11.80 8.30
CA GLN A 31 48.30 12.81 9.14
C GLN A 31 47.45 13.76 8.29
N SER A 32 46.16 13.86 8.61
CA SER A 32 45.27 14.76 7.87
C SER A 32 45.77 16.19 8.07
N PRO A 33 46.12 16.93 7.00
CA PRO A 33 46.53 18.32 7.14
C PRO A 33 45.41 19.23 7.66
N LEU A 34 44.17 18.74 7.69
CA LEU A 34 42.99 19.44 8.21
C LEU A 34 42.75 19.18 9.71
N HIS A 35 43.17 18.03 10.24
CA HIS A 35 43.04 17.66 11.67
C HIS A 35 44.42 17.30 12.25
N PRO A 36 45.22 18.30 12.66
CA PRO A 36 46.45 18.04 13.40
C PRO A 36 46.14 17.44 14.78
N SER A 37 47.19 17.06 15.53
CA SER A 37 47.01 16.62 16.92
C SER A 37 46.20 17.65 17.71
N VAL A 38 45.11 17.18 18.32
CA VAL A 38 44.11 18.00 19.01
C VAL A 38 44.44 18.01 20.49
N ARG A 39 44.40 19.20 21.09
CA ARG A 39 44.43 19.35 22.54
C ARG A 39 43.03 19.13 23.11
N LEU A 40 42.88 18.12 23.95
CA LEU A 40 41.61 17.87 24.66
C LEU A 40 41.41 18.93 25.75
N LEU A 41 40.25 19.59 25.73
CA LEU A 41 39.89 20.67 26.65
C LEU A 41 38.68 20.29 27.51
N ASP A 42 38.67 20.75 28.76
CA ASP A 42 37.51 20.65 29.64
C ASP A 42 36.45 21.72 29.36
N SER A 43 35.37 21.74 30.14
CA SER A 43 34.26 22.69 29.98
C SER A 43 34.66 24.15 30.24
N GLU A 44 35.76 24.40 30.96
CA GLU A 44 36.34 25.73 31.17
C GLU A 44 37.33 26.13 30.06
N GLY A 45 37.60 25.23 29.10
CA GLY A 45 38.56 25.44 28.01
C GLY A 45 40.02 25.27 28.42
N LYS A 46 40.29 24.60 29.55
CA LYS A 46 41.66 24.26 29.99
C LYS A 46 42.04 22.86 29.54
N SER A 47 43.33 22.57 29.46
CA SER A 47 43.82 21.24 29.11
C SER A 47 43.39 20.21 30.15
N VAL A 48 42.77 19.11 29.70
CA VAL A 48 42.35 18.02 30.61
C VAL A 48 43.52 17.33 31.31
N LEU A 49 44.74 17.41 30.72
CA LEU A 49 45.96 16.90 31.32
C LEU A 49 46.43 17.74 32.52
N GLU A 50 46.00 19.00 32.59
CA GLU A 50 46.31 19.90 33.70
C GLU A 50 45.24 19.83 34.79
N THR A 51 43.97 19.66 34.40
CA THR A 51 42.82 19.77 35.32
C THR A 51 42.30 18.42 35.81
N GLY A 52 42.56 17.33 35.08
CA GLY A 52 41.98 16.02 35.33
C GLY A 52 40.45 15.98 35.17
N GLN A 53 39.86 17.00 34.55
CA GLN A 53 38.41 17.09 34.34
C GLN A 53 37.99 16.37 33.05
N PRO A 54 36.69 16.02 32.89
CA PRO A 54 36.18 15.42 31.66
C PRO A 54 36.36 16.32 30.43
N VAL A 55 36.49 15.70 29.26
CA VAL A 55 36.60 16.37 27.97
C VAL A 55 35.27 17.02 27.60
N SER A 56 35.33 18.28 27.18
CA SER A 56 34.25 18.96 26.48
C SER A 56 34.51 18.92 24.97
N ALA A 57 33.67 18.19 24.23
CA ALA A 57 33.75 18.14 22.77
C ALA A 57 33.59 19.54 22.15
N THR A 58 32.66 20.35 22.66
CA THR A 58 32.40 21.69 22.14
C THR A 58 33.55 22.67 22.39
N LYS A 59 34.30 22.56 23.50
CA LYS A 59 35.52 23.37 23.71
C LYS A 59 36.70 22.84 22.92
N THR A 60 36.87 21.52 22.89
CA THR A 60 37.96 20.85 22.16
C THR A 60 37.89 21.15 20.66
N CYS A 61 36.73 20.93 20.03
CA CYS A 61 36.52 21.20 18.60
C CYS A 61 36.28 22.69 18.31
N GLY A 62 35.88 23.46 19.33
CA GLY A 62 35.59 24.90 19.24
C GLY A 62 36.80 25.79 18.93
N THR A 63 38.02 25.25 18.99
CA THR A 63 39.23 25.97 18.57
C THR A 63 39.29 26.19 17.06
N CYS A 64 38.55 25.37 16.30
CA CYS A 64 38.53 25.38 14.83
C CYS A 64 37.11 25.56 14.26
N HIS A 65 36.10 25.04 14.95
CA HIS A 65 34.69 25.11 14.54
C HIS A 65 33.89 26.09 15.39
N ASN A 66 32.86 26.69 14.82
CA ASN A 66 31.84 27.44 15.55
C ASN A 66 30.85 26.46 16.19
N THR A 67 31.24 25.92 17.34
CA THR A 67 30.45 24.90 18.07
C THR A 67 29.14 25.45 18.65
N ASP A 68 29.05 26.76 18.89
CA ASP A 68 27.79 27.42 19.27
C ASP A 68 26.78 27.34 18.12
N PHE A 69 27.19 27.72 16.90
CA PHE A 69 26.34 27.59 15.71
C PHE A 69 25.92 26.13 15.47
N ILE A 70 26.87 25.20 15.53
CA ILE A 70 26.61 23.77 15.33
C ILE A 70 25.57 23.27 16.33
N THR A 71 25.72 23.61 17.62
CA THR A 71 24.81 23.14 18.67
C THR A 71 23.42 23.73 18.55
N GLU A 72 23.31 24.97 18.05
CA GLU A 72 22.03 25.64 17.77
C GLU A 72 21.33 25.12 16.52
N HIS A 73 22.09 24.51 15.59
CA HIS A 73 21.58 23.97 14.32
C HIS A 73 21.84 22.47 14.26
N SER A 74 21.36 21.71 15.25
CA SER A 74 21.58 20.27 15.34
C SER A 74 20.32 19.53 15.79
N ASP A 75 19.89 18.56 14.97
CA ASP A 75 18.83 17.61 15.33
C ASP A 75 19.28 16.61 16.40
N HIS A 76 20.59 16.59 16.70
CA HIS A 76 21.25 15.68 17.63
C HIS A 76 21.72 16.40 18.91
N SER A 77 21.20 17.60 19.19
CA SER A 77 21.60 18.42 20.34
C SER A 77 21.12 17.84 21.68
N PRO A 78 21.92 17.92 22.78
CA PRO A 78 21.54 17.45 24.12
C PRO A 78 20.25 18.10 24.68
N ARG A 79 19.77 19.21 24.10
CA ARG A 79 18.46 19.80 24.42
C ARG A 79 17.28 18.90 24.06
N ILE A 80 17.44 18.00 23.09
CA ILE A 80 16.40 17.12 22.55
C ILE A 80 16.32 15.81 23.35
N PHE A 81 17.43 15.34 23.93
CA PHE A 81 17.54 14.03 24.61
C PHE A 81 17.68 14.11 26.14
N GLY A 82 17.14 15.16 26.77
CA GLY A 82 17.09 15.22 28.24
C GLY A 82 18.45 15.25 28.93
N GLY A 83 19.48 15.84 28.31
CA GLY A 83 20.79 16.08 28.92
C GLY A 83 21.86 15.00 28.68
N THR A 84 21.57 13.92 27.97
CA THR A 84 22.59 12.96 27.53
C THR A 84 23.16 13.39 26.17
N GLU A 85 24.42 13.82 26.12
CA GLU A 85 25.05 14.39 24.92
C GLU A 85 25.35 13.30 23.87
N ILE A 86 24.79 13.45 22.67
CA ILE A 86 25.40 12.94 21.43
C ILE A 86 26.55 13.91 21.12
N ASN A 87 27.80 13.43 21.18
CA ASN A 87 28.98 14.28 21.08
C ASN A 87 29.67 14.14 19.71
N CYS A 88 30.53 15.11 19.37
CA CYS A 88 31.26 15.13 18.11
C CYS A 88 32.06 13.84 17.85
N PHE A 89 32.64 13.26 18.90
CA PHE A 89 33.51 12.09 18.77
C PHE A 89 32.75 10.84 18.35
N MET A 90 31.48 10.69 18.75
CA MET A 90 30.65 9.55 18.37
C MET A 90 30.41 9.48 16.86
N CYS A 91 30.27 10.64 16.22
CA CYS A 91 30.01 10.73 14.79
C CYS A 91 31.28 10.85 13.95
N HIS A 92 32.32 11.50 14.47
CA HIS A 92 33.49 11.88 13.67
C HIS A 92 34.74 11.06 13.96
N LEU A 93 34.80 10.23 15.01
CA LEU A 93 35.92 9.29 15.16
C LEU A 93 35.71 8.08 14.25
N ASP A 94 36.82 7.57 13.72
CA ASP A 94 36.88 6.30 12.98
C ASP A 94 36.35 5.12 13.82
N ASN A 95 36.70 5.07 15.11
CA ASN A 95 36.29 3.98 16.01
C ASN A 95 35.95 4.50 17.41
N PRO A 96 34.79 5.13 17.64
CA PRO A 96 34.39 5.63 18.96
C PRO A 96 33.99 4.47 19.90
N ASP A 97 34.30 4.61 21.19
CA ASP A 97 33.94 3.62 22.21
C ASP A 97 32.56 3.94 22.82
N ASN A 98 31.51 3.59 22.08
CA ASN A 98 30.14 3.79 22.54
C ASN A 98 29.78 2.89 23.74
N ALA A 99 30.44 1.74 23.91
CA ALA A 99 30.21 0.85 25.03
C ALA A 99 30.67 1.50 26.34
N ALA A 100 31.88 2.07 26.35
CA ALA A 100 32.40 2.83 27.49
C ALA A 100 31.53 4.08 27.79
N ARG A 101 31.05 4.77 26.75
CA ARG A 101 30.10 5.89 26.90
C ARG A 101 28.80 5.45 27.60
N ILE A 102 28.17 4.37 27.14
CA ILE A 102 26.94 3.83 27.75
C ILE A 102 27.21 3.37 29.19
N ALA A 103 28.34 2.73 29.46
CA ALA A 103 28.74 2.33 30.80
C ALA A 103 28.87 3.55 31.75
N ALA A 104 29.50 4.63 31.30
CA ALA A 104 29.61 5.88 32.07
C ALA A 104 28.23 6.49 32.38
N LEU A 105 27.34 6.54 31.39
CA LEU A 105 25.96 7.03 31.58
C LEU A 105 25.17 6.17 32.57
N SER A 106 25.26 4.85 32.45
CA SER A 106 24.52 3.91 33.30
C SER A 106 25.03 3.85 34.75
N SER A 107 26.30 4.21 34.97
CA SER A 107 26.94 4.20 36.30
C SER A 107 26.79 5.53 37.07
N GLY A 108 26.07 6.51 36.51
CA GLY A 108 25.88 7.82 37.12
C GLY A 108 27.04 8.80 36.93
N ASN A 109 28.04 8.45 36.11
CA ASN A 109 29.19 9.29 35.76
C ASN A 109 28.99 9.94 34.40
N ALA A 110 27.83 10.58 34.19
CA ALA A 110 27.40 11.08 32.89
C ALA A 110 28.35 12.15 32.32
N GLU A 111 29.01 12.91 33.19
CA GLU A 111 30.02 13.91 32.83
C GLU A 111 31.25 13.32 32.13
N TRP A 112 31.55 12.03 32.36
CA TRP A 112 32.67 11.33 31.73
C TRP A 112 32.31 10.63 30.42
N ALA A 113 31.03 10.61 30.03
CA ALA A 113 30.56 9.90 28.85
C ALA A 113 31.26 10.39 27.56
N THR A 114 31.47 11.71 27.42
CA THR A 114 32.15 12.29 26.27
C THR A 114 33.62 11.86 26.21
N THR A 115 34.33 11.87 27.34
CA THR A 115 35.70 11.36 27.41
C THR A 115 35.77 9.87 27.10
N ALA A 116 34.87 9.08 27.67
CA ALA A 116 34.80 7.63 27.49
C ALA A 116 34.51 7.23 26.03
N THR A 117 33.96 8.14 25.23
CA THR A 117 33.76 7.91 23.79
C THR A 117 35.09 7.85 23.03
N ILE A 118 36.16 8.44 23.56
CA ILE A 118 37.49 8.47 22.95
C ILE A 118 38.28 7.24 23.42
N PRO A 119 38.61 6.28 22.53
CA PRO A 119 39.26 5.04 22.95
C PRO A 119 40.66 5.30 23.52
N ASN A 120 41.03 4.52 24.54
CA ASN A 120 42.38 4.51 25.12
C ASN A 120 42.86 5.85 25.71
N VAL A 121 41.95 6.79 26.02
CA VAL A 121 42.29 8.08 26.64
C VAL A 121 42.18 8.05 28.16
N ILE A 122 41.29 7.22 28.71
CA ILE A 122 41.06 7.07 30.16
C ILE A 122 41.06 5.60 30.58
N ASP A 123 41.38 5.35 31.84
CA ASP A 123 41.21 4.04 32.50
C ASP A 123 39.82 3.88 33.13
N GLU A 124 39.58 2.70 33.75
CA GLU A 124 38.33 2.38 34.45
C GLU A 124 38.02 3.31 35.65
N ASN A 125 39.03 4.03 36.16
CA ASN A 125 38.90 4.99 37.25
C ASN A 125 38.82 6.44 36.74
N TYR A 126 38.57 6.64 35.44
CA TYR A 126 38.51 7.94 34.79
C TYR A 126 39.81 8.76 34.91
N SER A 127 40.96 8.09 34.98
CA SER A 127 42.28 8.72 34.94
C SER A 127 42.85 8.74 33.52
N TYR A 128 43.41 9.87 33.10
CA TYR A 128 43.98 10.02 31.76
C TYR A 128 45.21 9.13 31.55
N LEU A 129 45.22 8.38 30.45
CA LEU A 129 46.31 7.50 29.99
C LEU A 129 47.30 8.22 29.06
N ILE A 130 46.94 9.41 28.61
CA ILE A 130 47.70 10.24 27.67
C ILE A 130 48.48 11.33 28.40
N ASP A 131 49.61 11.76 27.85
CA ASP A 131 50.50 12.79 28.42
C ASP A 131 50.77 13.98 27.48
N SER A 132 50.23 13.95 26.25
CA SER A 132 50.35 15.01 25.26
C SER A 132 49.07 15.20 24.42
N ASP A 133 49.06 16.22 23.56
CA ASP A 133 48.05 16.37 22.51
C ASP A 133 48.01 15.10 21.64
N ILE A 134 46.80 14.67 21.23
CA ILE A 134 46.59 13.36 20.58
C ILE A 134 46.10 13.52 19.15
N GLU A 135 46.46 12.59 18.29
CA GLU A 135 45.85 12.48 16.96
C GLU A 135 44.50 11.77 17.09
N LEU A 136 43.45 12.50 16.75
CA LEU A 136 42.11 11.94 16.65
C LEU A 136 41.88 11.60 15.18
N GLY A 137 41.49 10.35 14.88
CA GLY A 137 41.10 9.92 13.54
C GLY A 137 39.77 10.53 13.12
N ILE A 138 39.74 11.86 12.95
CA ILE A 138 38.55 12.64 12.63
C ILE A 138 38.22 12.49 11.14
N GLN A 139 36.99 12.06 10.86
CA GLN A 139 36.44 11.85 9.52
C GLN A 139 35.00 12.36 9.39
N ASP A 140 34.46 12.29 8.18
CA ASP A 140 33.02 12.42 7.97
C ASP A 140 32.28 11.21 8.60
N PRO A 141 31.05 11.38 9.10
CA PRO A 141 30.33 10.27 9.71
C PRO A 141 30.10 9.12 8.73
N THR A 142 30.54 7.92 9.11
CA THR A 142 30.30 6.68 8.36
C THR A 142 28.94 6.07 8.69
N ILE A 143 28.50 5.12 7.88
CA ILE A 143 27.33 4.29 8.16
C ILE A 143 27.44 3.62 9.56
N GLU A 144 28.62 3.16 9.96
CA GLU A 144 28.89 2.54 11.25
C GLU A 144 28.73 3.52 12.41
N ASN A 145 29.17 4.77 12.24
CA ASN A 145 28.92 5.83 13.20
C ASN A 145 27.41 6.05 13.38
N CYS A 146 26.66 6.16 12.28
CA CYS A 146 25.20 6.34 12.32
C CYS A 146 24.48 5.13 12.94
N GLY A 147 24.92 3.90 12.63
CA GLY A 147 24.32 2.65 13.11
C GLY A 147 24.33 2.46 14.63
N GLN A 148 25.23 3.15 15.34
CA GLN A 148 25.26 3.12 16.82
C GLN A 148 23.94 3.54 17.47
N CYS A 149 23.15 4.37 16.76
CA CYS A 149 21.83 4.83 17.21
C CYS A 149 20.72 4.46 16.22
N HIS A 150 20.99 4.50 14.90
CA HIS A 150 19.99 4.34 13.85
C HIS A 150 19.76 2.89 13.40
N GLY A 151 20.36 1.91 14.07
CA GLY A 151 20.02 0.50 13.91
C GLY A 151 21.15 -0.33 13.31
N ALA A 152 20.80 -1.55 12.93
CA ALA A 152 21.73 -2.52 12.41
C ALA A 152 22.25 -2.10 11.03
N VAL A 153 23.56 -1.88 11.00
CA VAL A 153 24.34 -1.60 9.81
C VAL A 153 25.40 -2.67 9.63
N HIS A 154 25.71 -3.03 8.39
CA HIS A 154 26.75 -4.03 8.11
C HIS A 154 27.44 -3.77 6.79
N THR A 155 28.72 -3.42 6.87
CA THR A 155 29.56 -2.99 5.75
C THR A 155 30.62 -4.03 5.37
N ASP A 156 31.06 -4.88 6.32
CA ASP A 156 32.03 -5.94 6.04
C ASP A 156 31.38 -7.15 5.36
N LEU A 157 31.40 -7.15 4.03
CA LEU A 157 30.82 -8.22 3.21
C LEU A 157 31.57 -9.56 3.30
N SER A 158 32.76 -9.61 3.93
CA SER A 158 33.51 -10.85 4.10
C SER A 158 32.97 -11.72 5.25
N VAL A 159 32.19 -11.13 6.16
CA VAL A 159 31.59 -11.81 7.30
C VAL A 159 30.06 -11.83 7.15
N PRO A 160 29.39 -12.97 7.37
CA PRO A 160 27.93 -13.03 7.39
C PRO A 160 27.33 -12.08 8.44
N PHE A 161 26.37 -11.25 8.02
CA PHE A 161 25.65 -10.35 8.92
C PHE A 161 24.87 -11.14 9.97
N THR A 162 25.09 -10.83 11.24
CA THR A 162 24.34 -11.36 12.37
C THR A 162 24.11 -10.26 13.40
N TYR A 163 22.97 -10.30 14.07
CA TYR A 163 22.69 -9.46 15.23
C TYR A 163 21.75 -10.21 16.17
N ASP A 164 21.62 -9.72 17.40
CA ASP A 164 20.68 -10.27 18.36
C ASP A 164 19.24 -9.86 17.97
N VAL A 165 18.50 -10.81 17.42
CA VAL A 165 17.16 -10.55 16.87
C VAL A 165 16.16 -10.33 17.99
N CYS A 166 15.28 -9.34 17.84
CA CYS A 166 14.28 -8.99 18.84
C CYS A 166 14.84 -8.57 20.21
N ALA A 167 16.14 -8.28 20.32
CA ALA A 167 16.72 -7.80 21.57
C ALA A 167 16.45 -6.30 21.78
N THR A 168 16.24 -5.90 23.03
CA THR A 168 16.15 -4.49 23.46
C THR A 168 17.51 -3.82 23.58
N SER A 169 18.59 -4.62 23.66
CA SER A 169 19.97 -4.16 23.75
C SER A 169 20.62 -4.06 22.37
N GLY A 170 20.96 -2.82 21.96
CA GLY A 170 21.56 -2.55 20.66
C GLY A 170 20.53 -2.54 19.52
N ASN A 171 20.80 -1.77 18.46
CA ASN A 171 19.97 -1.70 17.25
C ASN A 171 18.48 -1.33 17.46
N TRP A 172 18.18 -0.41 18.39
CA TRP A 172 16.80 -0.01 18.74
C TRP A 172 15.95 0.37 17.52
N ALA A 173 16.49 1.11 16.55
CA ALA A 173 15.74 1.48 15.35
C ALA A 173 15.35 0.24 14.51
N THR A 174 16.25 -0.74 14.36
CA THR A 174 15.95 -2.04 13.72
C THR A 174 14.94 -2.83 14.54
N LEU A 175 14.98 -2.76 15.86
CA LEU A 175 13.93 -3.36 16.69
C LEU A 175 12.56 -2.73 16.40
N MET A 176 12.48 -1.41 16.23
CA MET A 176 11.21 -0.73 15.97
C MET A 176 10.72 -0.89 14.54
N THR A 177 11.59 -1.14 13.56
CA THR A 177 11.23 -1.07 12.12
C THR A 177 11.59 -2.30 11.30
N GLY A 178 12.48 -3.17 11.78
CA GLY A 178 13.06 -4.26 10.99
C GLY A 178 13.99 -3.79 9.88
N GLN A 179 14.38 -2.51 9.87
CA GLN A 179 15.30 -1.96 8.87
C GLN A 179 16.72 -2.44 9.14
N VAL A 180 17.40 -2.88 8.08
CA VAL A 180 18.82 -3.23 8.09
C VAL A 180 19.47 -2.53 6.91
N PHE A 181 20.53 -1.76 7.16
CA PHE A 181 21.27 -1.10 6.10
C PHE A 181 22.54 -1.88 5.79
N SER A 182 22.49 -2.70 4.73
CA SER A 182 23.64 -3.51 4.31
C SER A 182 23.61 -3.84 2.82
N ALA A 183 24.79 -3.80 2.19
CA ALA A 183 25.00 -4.26 0.83
C ALA A 183 25.02 -5.80 0.71
N GLN A 184 25.08 -6.52 1.83
CA GLN A 184 25.15 -7.98 1.80
C GLN A 184 23.82 -8.57 1.32
N PRO A 185 23.84 -9.54 0.39
CA PRO A 185 22.64 -10.31 0.06
C PRO A 185 22.03 -10.97 1.30
N ILE A 186 20.71 -10.92 1.45
CA ILE A 186 20.00 -11.52 2.60
C ILE A 186 20.35 -13.02 2.72
N ALA A 187 20.48 -13.71 1.58
CA ALA A 187 20.90 -15.12 1.49
C ALA A 187 22.27 -15.41 2.12
N GLN A 188 23.15 -14.41 2.24
CA GLN A 188 24.50 -14.54 2.79
C GLN A 188 24.61 -14.16 4.27
N SER A 189 23.52 -13.63 4.87
CA SER A 189 23.48 -13.35 6.31
C SER A 189 23.76 -14.61 7.14
N GLY A 190 24.07 -14.48 8.42
CA GLY A 190 24.10 -15.60 9.38
C GLY A 190 22.73 -15.93 9.99
N LEU A 191 21.67 -15.23 9.61
CA LEU A 191 20.34 -15.35 10.21
C LEU A 191 19.56 -16.57 9.68
N ASN A 192 18.70 -17.16 10.52
CA ASN A 192 17.85 -18.32 10.17
C ASN A 192 16.57 -17.89 9.45
N ILE A 193 16.67 -17.53 8.16
CA ILE A 193 15.55 -16.96 7.39
C ILE A 193 14.83 -18.04 6.58
N LYS A 194 13.49 -17.98 6.55
CA LYS A 194 12.64 -18.82 5.71
C LYS A 194 12.91 -18.54 4.22
N ASP A 195 13.09 -19.60 3.43
CA ASP A 195 13.36 -19.52 2.00
C ASP A 195 14.62 -18.69 1.65
N LYS A 196 15.58 -18.59 2.59
CA LYS A 196 16.78 -17.74 2.48
C LYS A 196 17.52 -17.82 1.14
N ASN A 197 17.62 -19.00 0.55
CA ASN A 197 18.34 -19.21 -0.72
C ASN A 197 17.72 -18.45 -1.90
N SER A 198 16.44 -18.07 -1.86
CA SER A 198 15.81 -17.25 -2.90
C SER A 198 16.01 -15.74 -2.70
N LEU A 199 16.59 -15.32 -1.58
CA LEU A 199 16.76 -13.90 -1.20
C LEU A 199 18.16 -13.40 -1.60
N ALA A 200 18.49 -13.48 -2.89
CA ALA A 200 19.82 -13.16 -3.42
C ALA A 200 20.11 -11.64 -3.54
N TYR A 201 19.17 -10.80 -3.13
CA TYR A 201 19.27 -9.34 -3.21
C TYR A 201 19.71 -8.75 -1.86
N PRO A 202 20.29 -7.53 -1.84
CA PRO A 202 20.83 -6.91 -0.63
C PRO A 202 19.74 -6.58 0.39
N TRP A 203 20.14 -6.38 1.65
CA TRP A 203 19.24 -5.83 2.67
C TRP A 203 18.74 -4.44 2.30
N ASP A 204 19.61 -3.57 1.77
CA ASP A 204 19.23 -2.28 1.20
C ASP A 204 19.99 -2.03 -0.12
N ILE A 205 19.28 -1.69 -1.18
CA ILE A 205 19.88 -1.43 -2.50
C ILE A 205 20.78 -0.20 -2.48
N HIS A 206 20.49 0.82 -1.67
CA HIS A 206 21.32 2.02 -1.57
C HIS A 206 22.69 1.69 -0.97
N ALA A 207 22.73 0.85 0.06
CA ALA A 207 23.98 0.33 0.60
C ALA A 207 24.77 -0.43 -0.47
N ALA A 208 24.10 -1.29 -1.27
CA ALA A 208 24.73 -2.01 -2.38
C ALA A 208 25.21 -1.10 -3.54
N ARG A 209 24.68 0.13 -3.63
CA ARG A 209 25.15 1.17 -4.56
C ARG A 209 26.13 2.14 -3.91
N VAL A 210 26.59 1.87 -2.68
CA VAL A 210 27.57 2.67 -1.94
C VAL A 210 27.07 4.10 -1.69
N VAL A 211 25.76 4.23 -1.47
CA VAL A 211 25.16 5.48 -0.99
C VAL A 211 25.31 5.50 0.53
N GLU A 212 26.14 6.41 1.04
CA GLU A 212 26.35 6.63 2.47
C GLU A 212 25.15 7.35 3.11
N CYS A 213 24.96 7.19 4.42
CA CYS A 213 23.87 7.86 5.16
C CYS A 213 23.87 9.37 4.94
N VAL A 214 25.04 10.02 5.04
CA VAL A 214 25.19 11.48 4.83
C VAL A 214 25.01 11.92 3.38
N GLY A 215 25.02 10.98 2.43
CA GLY A 215 24.67 11.26 1.03
C GLY A 215 23.16 11.49 0.86
N CYS A 216 22.34 10.80 1.65
CA CYS A 216 20.90 11.01 1.72
C CYS A 216 20.50 12.04 2.80
N HIS A 217 21.22 12.06 3.92
CA HIS A 217 21.04 12.94 5.07
C HIS A 217 22.12 14.00 5.16
N TYR A 218 22.20 14.87 4.15
CA TYR A 218 23.22 15.90 4.10
C TYR A 218 22.85 17.14 4.92
N SER A 219 23.87 17.88 5.33
CA SER A 219 23.72 19.19 5.98
C SER A 219 23.03 20.21 5.08
N GLN A 220 22.02 20.90 5.61
CA GLN A 220 21.27 21.96 4.90
C GLN A 220 22.14 23.05 4.24
N ASN A 221 23.29 23.37 4.83
CA ASN A 221 24.17 24.41 4.29
C ASN A 221 25.38 23.84 3.54
N ASN A 222 25.32 22.56 3.13
CA ASN A 222 26.37 21.91 2.37
C ASN A 222 26.52 22.57 0.98
N PRO A 223 27.70 23.14 0.64
CA PRO A 223 27.91 23.88 -0.60
C PRO A 223 27.89 23.01 -1.86
N THR A 224 28.05 21.68 -1.73
CA THR A 224 28.00 20.75 -2.87
C THR A 224 26.58 20.38 -3.28
N GLN A 225 25.62 20.48 -2.36
CA GLN A 225 24.26 20.00 -2.58
C GLN A 225 23.39 21.05 -3.28
N THR A 226 22.55 20.60 -4.21
CA THR A 226 21.57 21.44 -4.92
C THR A 226 20.26 21.45 -4.15
N ILE A 227 20.13 22.33 -3.16
CA ILE A 227 18.83 22.63 -2.57
C ILE A 227 18.14 23.63 -3.50
N LYS A 228 17.07 23.19 -4.16
CA LYS A 228 16.18 24.10 -4.88
C LYS A 228 15.30 24.78 -3.83
N ASP A 229 15.59 26.04 -3.52
CA ASP A 229 14.72 26.85 -2.66
C ASP A 229 13.32 26.92 -3.29
N SER A 230 12.31 26.38 -2.60
CA SER A 230 10.94 26.30 -3.08
C SER A 230 10.34 27.67 -3.39
N ASP A 231 10.82 28.73 -2.73
CA ASP A 231 10.35 30.10 -2.93
C ASP A 231 10.91 30.75 -4.20
N LEU A 232 11.86 30.10 -4.88
CA LEU A 232 12.53 30.61 -6.07
C LEU A 232 12.41 29.62 -7.24
N GLU A 233 11.18 29.24 -7.58
CA GLU A 233 10.86 28.29 -8.67
C GLU A 233 11.52 28.61 -10.02
N HIS A 234 11.86 29.89 -10.25
CA HIS A 234 12.51 30.36 -11.48
C HIS A 234 14.02 30.05 -11.55
N LEU A 235 14.65 29.67 -10.44
CA LEU A 235 16.06 29.28 -10.39
C LEU A 235 16.18 27.78 -10.63
N VAL A 236 16.94 27.41 -11.66
CA VAL A 236 17.39 26.03 -11.87
C VAL A 236 18.52 25.67 -10.90
N TYR A 237 19.21 26.68 -10.36
CA TYR A 237 20.35 26.53 -9.45
C TYR A 237 20.51 27.80 -8.59
N ASP A 238 20.60 27.68 -7.26
CA ASP A 238 20.86 28.80 -6.35
C ASP A 238 22.38 29.02 -6.14
N PRO A 239 22.94 30.16 -6.60
CA PRO A 239 24.36 30.48 -6.43
C PRO A 239 24.73 31.02 -5.04
N ARG A 240 23.77 31.28 -4.13
CA ARG A 240 24.00 31.89 -2.81
C ARG A 240 24.50 30.88 -1.76
N ARG A 241 25.51 30.07 -2.11
CA ARG A 241 26.08 29.04 -1.24
C ARG A 241 27.18 29.60 -0.34
N LEU A 242 27.39 28.99 0.81
CA LEU A 242 28.57 29.24 1.64
C LEU A 242 29.83 28.82 0.87
N ASP A 243 30.95 29.50 1.14
CA ASP A 243 32.25 29.00 0.70
C ASP A 243 32.59 27.70 1.47
N PHE A 244 33.37 26.80 0.87
CA PHE A 244 33.75 25.55 1.53
C PHE A 244 34.49 25.78 2.86
N GLY A 245 35.38 26.77 2.94
CA GLY A 245 36.10 27.06 4.18
C GLY A 245 35.15 27.56 5.28
N GLU A 246 34.12 28.30 4.89
CA GLU A 246 33.09 28.80 5.79
C GLU A 246 32.15 27.68 6.27
N TYR A 247 31.78 26.75 5.37
CA TYR A 247 31.02 25.55 5.72
C TYR A 247 31.77 24.68 6.73
N LEU A 248 33.08 24.46 6.55
CA LEU A 248 33.88 23.66 7.49
C LEU A 248 33.89 24.27 8.91
N ILE A 249 33.83 25.60 9.03
CA ILE A 249 33.79 26.26 10.34
C ILE A 249 32.39 26.15 10.97
N ARG A 250 31.32 26.19 10.17
CA ARG A 250 29.93 26.22 10.67
C ARG A 250 28.99 25.31 9.87
N PRO A 251 29.22 23.98 9.89
CA PRO A 251 28.31 23.05 9.24
C PRO A 251 27.01 22.96 10.04
N SER A 252 25.87 23.01 9.36
CA SER A 252 24.59 22.72 9.99
C SER A 252 24.51 21.21 10.27
N HIS A 253 24.06 20.83 11.45
CA HIS A 253 23.69 19.45 11.79
C HIS A 253 22.16 19.27 11.83
N HIS A 254 21.41 20.21 11.25
CA HIS A 254 20.07 19.91 10.72
C HIS A 254 20.27 19.14 9.42
N LEU A 255 19.95 17.85 9.45
CA LEU A 255 20.16 16.96 8.32
C LEU A 255 18.86 16.84 7.54
N GLU A 256 18.91 17.14 6.24
CA GLU A 256 17.74 16.99 5.38
C GLU A 256 17.33 15.53 5.25
N GLN A 257 16.03 15.27 5.12
CA GLN A 257 15.51 13.95 4.75
C GLN A 257 15.02 14.02 3.30
N ASN A 258 15.87 13.61 2.37
CA ASN A 258 15.51 13.66 0.96
C ASN A 258 14.48 12.59 0.61
N GLU A 259 13.57 12.95 -0.30
CA GLU A 259 12.68 12.01 -0.95
C GLU A 259 13.40 11.24 -2.05
N CYS A 260 12.84 10.09 -2.44
CA CYS A 260 13.35 9.30 -3.56
C CYS A 260 13.46 10.13 -4.86
N THR A 261 12.53 11.06 -5.07
CA THR A 261 12.41 11.92 -6.25
C THR A 261 13.56 12.93 -6.38
N THR A 262 14.30 13.20 -5.31
CA THR A 262 15.50 14.04 -5.36
C THR A 262 16.61 13.43 -6.22
N CYS A 263 16.68 12.09 -6.28
CA CYS A 263 17.70 11.37 -7.04
C CYS A 263 17.14 10.52 -8.19
N HIS A 264 15.87 10.12 -8.11
CA HIS A 264 15.24 9.22 -9.08
C HIS A 264 14.19 9.93 -9.91
N GLU A 265 14.34 9.82 -11.24
CA GLU A 265 13.21 9.97 -12.14
C GLU A 265 12.43 8.66 -12.12
N ALA A 266 11.19 8.71 -11.61
CA ALA A 266 10.32 7.55 -11.65
C ALA A 266 9.86 7.36 -13.10
N ASP A 267 10.34 6.30 -13.76
CA ASP A 267 9.85 5.85 -15.08
C ASP A 267 9.63 4.34 -15.03
N HIS A 268 8.36 3.95 -14.94
CA HIS A 268 7.91 2.59 -14.69
C HIS A 268 6.95 2.14 -15.79
N ASP A 269 7.48 1.68 -16.92
CA ASP A 269 6.71 1.08 -18.05
C ASP A 269 5.74 -0.04 -17.62
N TRP A 270 6.05 -0.69 -16.48
CA TRP A 270 5.24 -1.77 -15.94
C TRP A 270 3.97 -1.27 -15.23
N LEU A 271 3.94 -0.02 -14.75
CA LEU A 271 2.89 0.54 -13.92
C LEU A 271 1.95 1.44 -14.74
N PRO A 272 0.73 0.99 -15.06
CA PRO A 272 -0.25 1.83 -15.73
C PRO A 272 -0.63 3.03 -14.84
N TYR A 273 -0.94 4.16 -15.45
CA TYR A 273 -1.35 5.36 -14.72
C TYR A 273 -0.33 5.79 -13.64
N GLN A 274 0.95 5.83 -14.00
CA GLN A 274 2.05 6.02 -13.07
C GLN A 274 1.92 7.28 -12.21
N GLU A 275 1.61 8.44 -12.79
CA GLU A 275 1.46 9.70 -12.03
C GLU A 275 0.44 9.52 -10.90
N ARG A 276 -0.73 8.93 -11.20
CA ARG A 276 -1.76 8.70 -10.18
C ARG A 276 -1.30 7.76 -9.07
N HIS A 277 -0.48 6.75 -9.40
CA HIS A 277 0.08 5.87 -8.38
C HIS A 277 1.12 6.60 -7.53
N LEU A 278 1.96 7.45 -8.12
CA LEU A 278 2.96 8.21 -7.36
C LEU A 278 2.33 9.34 -6.53
N ASP A 279 1.15 9.83 -6.91
CA ASP A 279 0.38 10.78 -6.09
C ASP A 279 -0.13 10.13 -4.79
N VAL A 280 -0.38 8.81 -4.78
CA VAL A 280 -1.03 8.11 -3.66
C VAL A 280 -0.18 7.04 -2.99
N LEU A 281 0.93 6.63 -3.59
CA LEU A 281 1.86 5.64 -3.06
C LEU A 281 3.25 6.27 -2.99
N ALA A 282 3.83 6.28 -1.80
CA ALA A 282 5.26 6.53 -1.68
C ALA A 282 6.06 5.40 -2.36
N CYS A 283 7.27 5.71 -2.85
CA CYS A 283 8.14 4.72 -3.52
C CYS A 283 8.37 3.49 -2.63
N GLU A 284 8.55 3.73 -1.33
CA GLU A 284 8.77 2.74 -0.28
C GLU A 284 7.62 1.72 -0.19
N THR A 285 6.39 2.10 -0.49
CA THR A 285 5.24 1.19 -0.47
C THR A 285 5.40 0.01 -1.44
N CYS A 286 5.99 0.29 -2.61
CA CYS A 286 6.27 -0.71 -3.63
C CYS A 286 7.64 -1.36 -3.43
N HIS A 287 8.64 -0.58 -3.00
CA HIS A 287 10.03 -1.00 -2.90
C HIS A 287 10.44 -1.58 -1.54
N ILE A 288 9.55 -1.56 -0.54
CA ILE A 288 9.71 -2.23 0.75
C ILE A 288 8.46 -3.08 1.01
N PRO A 289 8.22 -4.12 0.19
CA PRO A 289 7.00 -4.92 0.33
C PRO A 289 7.00 -5.77 1.60
N LYS A 290 8.19 -6.15 2.07
CA LYS A 290 8.39 -7.06 3.19
C LYS A 290 9.80 -6.88 3.77
N LEU A 291 9.90 -6.83 5.09
CA LEU A 291 11.19 -6.84 5.80
C LEU A 291 11.45 -8.22 6.39
N TYR A 292 12.70 -8.68 6.30
CA TYR A 292 13.11 -10.02 6.77
C TYR A 292 13.72 -10.02 8.17
N ALA A 293 14.16 -8.85 8.64
CA ALA A 293 14.54 -8.67 10.03
C ALA A 293 13.27 -8.50 10.88
N PRO A 294 13.16 -9.20 12.02
CA PRO A 294 12.01 -9.05 12.91
C PRO A 294 11.97 -7.65 13.51
N ALA A 295 10.76 -7.19 13.81
CA ALA A 295 10.49 -5.91 14.45
C ALA A 295 9.50 -6.11 15.61
N ALA A 296 9.56 -5.28 16.64
CA ALA A 296 8.65 -5.32 17.76
C ALA A 296 7.19 -5.16 17.29
N ALA A 297 6.32 -6.06 17.73
CA ALA A 297 4.87 -5.88 17.68
C ALA A 297 4.40 -5.16 18.94
N SER A 298 4.88 -5.63 20.09
CA SER A 298 4.59 -5.06 21.40
C SER A 298 5.76 -5.20 22.37
N ILE A 299 5.86 -4.25 23.29
CA ILE A 299 6.77 -4.28 24.42
C ILE A 299 5.96 -4.01 25.68
N ASP A 300 5.84 -5.02 26.52
CA ASP A 300 5.09 -4.97 27.76
C ASP A 300 6.03 -4.71 28.94
N TYR A 301 6.04 -3.46 29.42
CA TYR A 301 6.76 -3.06 30.63
C TYR A 301 5.94 -3.29 31.91
N THR A 302 4.75 -3.87 31.83
CA THR A 302 3.91 -4.17 32.99
C THR A 302 4.25 -5.51 33.63
N VAL A 303 4.94 -6.39 32.88
CA VAL A 303 5.42 -7.71 33.29
C VAL A 303 6.92 -7.81 33.09
N VAL A 304 7.61 -8.58 33.93
CA VAL A 304 9.07 -8.77 33.85
C VAL A 304 9.46 -10.25 33.81
N THR A 305 10.50 -10.56 33.05
CA THR A 305 11.21 -11.84 33.09
C THR A 305 12.00 -12.00 34.40
N ALA A 306 12.51 -13.20 34.67
CA ALA A 306 13.40 -13.45 35.82
C ALA A 306 14.69 -12.61 35.76
N THR A 307 15.10 -12.16 34.57
CA THR A 307 16.23 -11.25 34.36
C THR A 307 15.85 -9.76 34.48
N GLY A 308 14.62 -9.47 34.89
CA GLY A 308 14.09 -8.11 35.05
C GLY A 308 13.80 -7.37 33.74
N GLN A 309 13.78 -8.07 32.60
CA GLN A 309 13.49 -7.47 31.29
C GLN A 309 12.00 -7.45 31.00
N PRO A 310 11.49 -6.46 30.25
CA PRO A 310 10.10 -6.46 29.78
C PRO A 310 9.82 -7.64 28.84
N ILE A 311 8.55 -8.04 28.74
CA ILE A 311 8.14 -9.05 27.76
C ILE A 311 8.02 -8.37 26.39
N GLN A 312 8.66 -8.95 25.39
CA GLN A 312 8.65 -8.43 24.04
C GLN A 312 8.12 -9.48 23.08
N ASN A 313 7.22 -9.06 22.20
CA ASN A 313 6.74 -9.88 21.10
C ASN A 313 7.19 -9.24 19.79
N CYS A 314 7.84 -10.01 18.93
CA CYS A 314 8.30 -9.55 17.62
C CYS A 314 7.53 -10.19 16.46
N ARG A 315 7.35 -9.39 15.42
CA ARG A 315 6.79 -9.80 14.14
C ARG A 315 7.84 -10.54 13.33
N GLY A 316 7.35 -11.47 12.50
CA GLY A 316 8.19 -12.11 11.49
C GLY A 316 9.20 -13.13 12.04
N MET A 317 8.95 -13.65 13.24
CA MET A 317 9.73 -14.75 13.83
C MET A 317 8.83 -15.72 14.60
N ASN A 318 9.27 -16.98 14.72
CA ASN A 318 8.67 -17.96 15.61
C ASN A 318 9.48 -18.03 16.92
N GLU A 319 8.95 -17.44 17.98
CA GLU A 319 9.63 -17.31 19.29
C GLU A 319 9.73 -18.64 20.07
N SER A 320 9.03 -19.69 19.64
CA SER A 320 9.00 -20.99 20.35
C SER A 320 10.27 -21.85 20.17
N GLU A 321 11.29 -21.36 19.47
CA GLU A 321 12.49 -22.12 19.10
C GLU A 321 13.78 -21.43 19.57
N ALA A 322 14.77 -22.22 20.01
CA ALA A 322 16.08 -21.70 20.45
C ALA A 322 16.87 -20.99 19.32
N LEU A 323 16.55 -21.29 18.07
CA LEU A 323 17.03 -20.59 16.87
C LEU A 323 15.81 -20.20 16.03
N PRO A 324 15.18 -19.05 16.31
CA PRO A 324 13.89 -18.71 15.73
C PRO A 324 13.98 -18.64 14.20
N LEU A 325 13.07 -19.32 13.52
CA LEU A 325 12.91 -19.17 12.07
C LEU A 325 12.30 -17.79 11.78
N LEU A 326 13.02 -16.98 11.01
CA LEU A 326 12.61 -15.64 10.60
C LEU A 326 11.81 -15.73 9.30
N SER A 327 10.52 -15.41 9.35
CA SER A 327 9.66 -15.34 8.17
C SER A 327 9.58 -13.95 7.55
N GLY A 328 10.04 -12.92 8.28
CA GLY A 328 9.82 -11.52 7.94
C GLY A 328 8.36 -11.09 8.15
N TYR A 329 8.08 -9.80 7.98
CA TYR A 329 6.76 -9.21 8.12
C TYR A 329 6.48 -8.15 7.06
N GLU A 330 5.20 -7.97 6.76
CA GLU A 330 4.72 -6.93 5.85
C GLU A 330 4.31 -5.69 6.68
N PRO A 331 4.81 -4.50 6.34
CA PRO A 331 4.47 -3.29 7.06
C PRO A 331 3.05 -2.83 6.76
N VAL A 332 2.40 -2.20 7.72
CA VAL A 332 1.09 -1.56 7.50
C VAL A 332 1.30 -0.28 6.71
N LEU A 333 0.37 0.02 5.79
CA LEU A 333 0.38 1.26 5.04
C LEU A 333 -0.48 2.29 5.76
N LEU A 334 0.14 3.39 6.19
CA LEU A 334 -0.55 4.53 6.78
C LEU A 334 -0.58 5.68 5.79
N GLN A 335 -1.67 6.44 5.78
CA GLN A 335 -1.79 7.63 4.96
C GLN A 335 -1.06 8.80 5.66
N VAL A 336 0.00 9.29 5.03
CA VAL A 336 0.73 10.51 5.40
C VAL A 336 0.46 11.51 4.28
N ASP A 337 -0.22 12.61 4.62
CA ASP A 337 -0.77 13.55 3.64
C ASP A 337 -1.65 12.81 2.61
N ASP A 338 -1.28 12.83 1.33
CA ASP A 338 -2.01 12.16 0.25
C ASP A 338 -1.42 10.77 -0.13
N GLN A 339 -0.30 10.38 0.49
CA GLN A 339 0.43 9.15 0.14
C GLN A 339 0.30 8.05 1.21
N LEU A 340 0.24 6.81 0.74
CA LEU A 340 0.39 5.62 1.57
C LEU A 340 1.88 5.31 1.76
N VAL A 341 2.29 5.17 3.02
CA VAL A 341 3.68 5.00 3.44
C VAL A 341 3.80 3.80 4.41
N PRO A 342 4.81 2.93 4.25
CA PRO A 342 4.98 1.78 5.13
C PRO A 342 5.44 2.18 6.53
N HIS A 343 4.78 1.62 7.53
CA HIS A 343 5.09 1.79 8.94
C HIS A 343 5.09 0.45 9.68
N ASN A 344 5.86 0.38 10.75
CA ASN A 344 5.61 -0.59 11.82
C ASN A 344 4.89 0.09 12.97
N LEU A 345 3.91 -0.60 13.55
CA LEU A 345 3.23 -0.16 14.76
C LEU A 345 3.71 -0.99 15.94
N VAL A 346 4.21 -0.30 16.97
CA VAL A 346 4.69 -0.92 18.21
C VAL A 346 3.79 -0.50 19.36
N THR A 347 3.17 -1.48 20.01
CA THR A 347 2.34 -1.25 21.20
C THR A 347 3.18 -1.32 22.46
N ARG A 348 3.10 -0.33 23.35
CA ARG A 348 3.80 -0.32 24.63
C ARG A 348 2.83 -0.26 25.78
N TRP A 349 2.99 -1.17 26.72
CA TRP A 349 2.20 -1.22 27.95
C TRP A 349 3.06 -0.78 29.11
N ARG A 350 2.52 0.11 29.96
CA ARG A 350 3.25 0.68 31.10
C ARG A 350 2.34 0.87 32.30
N TRP A 351 2.92 0.69 33.49
CA TRP A 351 2.33 1.17 34.73
C TRP A 351 2.55 2.69 34.86
N MET A 352 1.49 3.40 35.20
CA MET A 352 1.44 4.84 35.41
C MET A 352 0.97 5.15 36.83
N THR A 353 1.41 6.28 37.37
CA THR A 353 0.99 6.85 38.67
C THR A 353 0.80 8.35 38.46
N GLY A 354 -0.44 8.85 38.57
CA GLY A 354 -0.77 10.19 38.07
C GLY A 354 -0.41 10.31 36.57
N ASP A 355 0.43 11.28 36.22
CA ASP A 355 0.93 11.52 34.85
C ASP A 355 2.33 10.94 34.60
N GLU A 356 2.93 10.28 35.59
CA GLU A 356 4.30 9.75 35.52
C GLU A 356 4.32 8.24 35.31
N ARG A 357 5.35 7.77 34.59
CA ARG A 357 5.63 6.35 34.44
C ARG A 357 6.20 5.80 35.74
N VAL A 358 5.68 4.64 36.19
CA VAL A 358 6.28 3.91 37.31
C VAL A 358 7.71 3.47 36.93
N PRO A 359 8.74 3.81 37.74
CA PRO A 359 10.12 3.42 37.50
C PRO A 359 10.28 1.90 37.31
N THR A 360 11.08 1.50 36.32
CA THR A 360 11.30 0.08 35.98
C THR A 360 11.77 -0.74 37.17
N GLN A 361 12.60 -0.16 38.06
CA GLN A 361 13.06 -0.85 39.27
C GLN A 361 11.92 -1.21 40.23
N LEU A 362 10.89 -0.37 40.35
CA LEU A 362 9.73 -0.66 41.20
C LEU A 362 8.86 -1.75 40.58
N VAL A 363 8.71 -1.75 39.25
CA VAL A 363 8.03 -2.84 38.56
C VAL A 363 8.78 -4.16 38.77
N GLN A 364 10.11 -4.18 38.63
CA GLN A 364 10.90 -5.38 38.91
C GLN A 364 10.70 -5.90 40.34
N GLN A 365 10.75 -5.01 41.34
CA GLN A 365 10.53 -5.37 42.75
C GLN A 365 9.10 -5.85 43.05
N ALA A 366 8.11 -5.50 42.21
CA ALA A 366 6.75 -6.00 42.36
C ALA A 366 6.57 -7.46 41.94
N TYR A 367 7.52 -8.00 41.17
CA TYR A 367 7.54 -9.40 40.70
C TYR A 367 8.63 -10.24 41.36
N LEU A 368 9.79 -9.64 41.63
CA LEU A 368 11.02 -10.35 41.96
C LEU A 368 11.52 -10.00 43.36
N ASN A 369 12.07 -11.00 44.04
CA ASN A 369 12.98 -10.83 45.17
C ASN A 369 14.36 -11.34 44.77
N LYS A 370 15.25 -10.41 44.40
CA LYS A 370 16.49 -10.71 43.66
C LYS A 370 16.16 -11.30 42.29
N ASP A 371 16.57 -12.54 42.02
CA ASP A 371 16.40 -13.22 40.73
C ASP A 371 15.23 -14.22 40.73
N ASP A 372 14.55 -14.39 41.87
CA ASP A 372 13.43 -15.31 42.04
C ASP A 372 12.09 -14.56 42.05
N TYR A 373 11.07 -15.13 41.40
CA TYR A 373 9.70 -14.63 41.48
C TYR A 373 9.13 -14.73 42.90
N LEU A 374 8.36 -13.73 43.30
CA LEU A 374 7.64 -13.75 44.57
C LEU A 374 6.66 -14.94 44.62
N PRO A 375 6.51 -15.66 45.74
CA PRO A 375 5.64 -16.83 45.83
C PRO A 375 4.20 -16.57 45.39
N GLU A 376 3.63 -15.41 45.74
CA GLU A 376 2.30 -15.00 45.35
C GLU A 376 2.16 -14.77 43.83
N VAL A 377 3.24 -14.37 43.15
CA VAL A 377 3.26 -14.21 41.69
C VAL A 377 3.23 -15.57 41.02
N VAL A 378 4.05 -16.52 41.49
CA VAL A 378 4.03 -17.90 40.99
C VAL A 378 2.65 -18.52 41.20
N GLU A 379 2.05 -18.37 42.38
CA GLU A 379 0.72 -18.94 42.69
C GLU A 379 -0.39 -18.50 41.72
N ILE A 380 -0.33 -17.27 41.21
CA ILE A 380 -1.36 -16.71 40.31
C ILE A 380 -0.99 -16.87 38.83
N PHE A 381 0.30 -16.79 38.48
CA PHE A 381 0.75 -16.81 37.09
C PHE A 381 1.01 -18.23 36.55
N ASP A 382 1.36 -19.18 37.42
CA ASP A 382 1.64 -20.57 37.05
C ASP A 382 0.33 -21.30 36.68
N SER A 383 0.00 -21.22 35.40
CA SER A 383 -1.22 -21.77 34.85
C SER A 383 -1.16 -23.29 34.67
N ASN A 384 0.05 -23.83 34.53
CA ASN A 384 0.28 -25.25 34.27
C ASN A 384 0.59 -26.06 35.56
N GLY A 385 0.89 -25.37 36.66
CA GLY A 385 1.14 -25.93 37.98
C GLY A 385 2.52 -26.59 38.14
N ASP A 386 3.52 -26.25 37.32
CA ASP A 386 4.86 -26.83 37.34
C ASP A 386 5.85 -26.10 38.28
N GLY A 387 5.42 -24.98 38.85
CA GLY A 387 6.17 -24.15 39.77
C GLY A 387 7.19 -23.22 39.11
N GLN A 388 7.19 -23.09 37.78
CA GLN A 388 8.06 -22.20 37.01
C GLN A 388 7.24 -21.33 36.06
N LEU A 389 7.56 -20.04 35.98
CA LEU A 389 6.88 -19.14 35.04
C LEU A 389 7.61 -19.13 33.71
N ASN A 390 6.87 -19.43 32.64
CA ASN A 390 7.35 -19.28 31.27
C ASN A 390 6.79 -18.01 30.61
N ILE A 391 7.32 -17.65 29.43
CA ILE A 391 6.95 -16.41 28.74
C ILE A 391 5.46 -16.31 28.37
N THR A 392 4.78 -17.44 28.15
CA THR A 392 3.33 -17.45 27.83
C THR A 392 2.46 -17.21 29.06
N GLU A 393 2.98 -17.43 30.26
CA GLU A 393 2.28 -17.19 31.52
C GLU A 393 2.46 -15.76 32.03
N LEU A 394 3.57 -15.13 31.63
CA LEU A 394 3.96 -13.75 31.94
C LEU A 394 3.13 -12.73 31.15
N VAL A 395 1.84 -12.72 31.41
CA VAL A 395 0.87 -11.78 30.83
C VAL A 395 -0.21 -11.40 31.83
N LEU A 396 -0.67 -10.15 31.81
CA LEU A 396 -1.76 -9.64 32.65
C LEU A 396 -3.15 -9.85 32.01
N ASP A 397 -3.47 -11.11 31.71
CA ASP A 397 -4.68 -11.51 30.96
C ASP A 397 -5.91 -11.79 31.84
N THR A 398 -5.77 -11.72 33.17
CA THR A 398 -6.90 -11.82 34.11
C THR A 398 -6.93 -10.64 35.11
N PRO A 399 -8.12 -10.28 35.63
CA PRO A 399 -8.23 -9.27 36.69
C PRO A 399 -7.40 -9.60 37.94
N ASP A 400 -7.31 -10.88 38.30
CA ASP A 400 -6.57 -11.33 39.49
C ASP A 400 -5.06 -11.05 39.36
N LYS A 401 -4.48 -11.28 38.16
CA LYS A 401 -3.08 -10.95 37.88
C LYS A 401 -2.82 -9.45 37.97
N VAL A 402 -3.73 -8.63 37.42
CA VAL A 402 -3.62 -7.16 37.46
C VAL A 402 -3.67 -6.65 38.90
N GLU A 403 -4.65 -7.10 39.69
CA GLU A 403 -4.82 -6.66 41.07
C GLU A 403 -3.67 -7.10 41.99
N LEU A 404 -3.09 -8.29 41.77
CA LEU A 404 -1.91 -8.75 42.50
C LEU A 404 -0.73 -7.77 42.32
N ILE A 405 -0.40 -7.45 41.08
CA ILE A 405 0.76 -6.59 40.77
C ILE A 405 0.48 -5.14 41.17
N LYS A 406 -0.76 -4.67 40.99
CA LYS A 406 -1.22 -3.38 41.52
C LYS A 406 -1.00 -3.29 43.04
N ALA A 407 -1.40 -4.33 43.79
CA ALA A 407 -1.22 -4.39 45.23
C ALA A 407 0.26 -4.41 45.63
N ASN A 408 1.11 -5.11 44.88
CA ASN A 408 2.56 -5.12 45.14
C ASN A 408 3.22 -3.76 44.89
N LEU A 409 2.83 -3.05 43.82
CA LEU A 409 3.30 -1.68 43.57
C LEU A 409 2.86 -0.70 44.66
N ILE A 410 1.63 -0.83 45.17
CA ILE A 410 1.15 -0.01 46.29
C ILE A 410 1.97 -0.25 47.57
N LYS A 411 2.35 -1.50 47.86
CA LYS A 411 3.24 -1.82 49.00
C LYS A 411 4.63 -1.17 48.86
N LEU A 412 5.09 -0.97 47.63
CA LEU A 412 6.35 -0.30 47.29
C LEU A 412 6.25 1.24 47.26
N GLY A 413 5.07 1.79 47.58
CA GLY A 413 4.85 3.23 47.68
C GLY A 413 4.37 3.91 46.40
N VAL A 414 3.92 3.16 45.39
CA VAL A 414 3.30 3.71 44.19
C VAL A 414 1.84 4.07 44.48
N GLU A 415 1.46 5.33 44.25
CA GLU A 415 0.09 5.81 44.48
C GLU A 415 -0.82 5.49 43.28
N ASP A 416 -1.95 4.83 43.53
CA ASP A 416 -2.95 4.41 42.53
C ASP A 416 -2.40 3.96 41.16
N PRO A 417 -1.61 2.87 41.10
CA PRO A 417 -1.05 2.40 39.85
C PRO A 417 -2.13 1.93 38.88
N TYR A 418 -2.01 2.32 37.62
CA TYR A 418 -2.89 1.88 36.52
C TYR A 418 -2.09 1.61 35.24
N ILE A 419 -2.67 0.83 34.33
CA ILE A 419 -2.00 0.43 33.08
C ILE A 419 -2.47 1.33 31.94
N VAL A 420 -1.52 1.79 31.13
CA VAL A 420 -1.77 2.47 29.85
C VAL A 420 -1.11 1.70 28.72
N GLY A 421 -1.84 1.54 27.62
CA GLY A 421 -1.31 1.08 26.33
C GLY A 421 -1.17 2.26 25.38
N GLU A 422 -0.05 2.33 24.67
CA GLU A 422 0.23 3.35 23.66
C GLU A 422 0.74 2.67 22.38
N VAL A 423 0.12 2.95 21.24
CA VAL A 423 0.65 2.53 19.93
C VAL A 423 1.50 3.65 19.36
N SER A 424 2.72 3.35 18.92
CA SER A 424 3.56 4.30 18.21
C SER A 424 3.87 3.86 16.78
N PRO A 425 3.77 4.78 15.81
CA PRO A 425 4.14 4.51 14.43
C PRO A 425 5.63 4.77 14.21
N TYR A 426 6.28 3.87 13.47
CA TYR A 426 7.65 4.02 13.03
C TYR A 426 7.71 3.88 11.51
N ARG A 427 8.04 4.98 10.82
CA ARG A 427 8.19 5.00 9.36
C ARG A 427 9.33 4.09 8.93
N ILE A 428 9.14 3.42 7.80
CA ILE A 428 10.14 2.56 7.18
C ILE A 428 10.60 3.22 5.87
N SER A 429 11.87 3.58 5.82
CA SER A 429 12.52 4.27 4.69
C SER A 429 13.75 3.52 4.14
N HIS A 430 14.19 2.48 4.85
CA HIS A 430 15.30 1.59 4.51
C HIS A 430 14.82 0.14 4.38
N GLY A 431 15.65 -0.70 3.78
CA GLY A 431 15.22 -2.02 3.28
C GLY A 431 14.73 -1.95 1.84
N VAL A 432 15.10 -0.90 1.11
CA VAL A 432 14.65 -0.66 -0.26
C VAL A 432 15.23 -1.73 -1.18
N THR A 433 14.38 -2.36 -1.98
CA THR A 433 14.77 -3.41 -2.93
C THR A 433 14.55 -2.99 -4.38
N GLU A 434 15.36 -3.55 -5.29
CA GLU A 434 15.13 -3.46 -6.73
C GLU A 434 13.92 -4.31 -7.20
N TYR A 435 13.47 -5.25 -6.36
CA TYR A 435 12.34 -6.14 -6.61
C TYR A 435 11.04 -5.56 -6.05
N ALA A 436 10.66 -4.38 -6.54
CA ALA A 436 9.39 -3.75 -6.18
C ALA A 436 8.19 -4.67 -6.46
N THR A 437 7.10 -4.49 -5.71
CA THR A 437 5.82 -5.15 -6.01
C THR A 437 5.34 -4.74 -7.39
N ARG A 438 5.16 -5.70 -8.30
CA ARG A 438 4.65 -5.48 -9.67
C ARG A 438 3.30 -6.13 -9.94
N GLU A 439 2.80 -6.91 -8.99
CA GLU A 439 1.50 -7.59 -9.05
C GLU A 439 0.44 -6.60 -8.59
N CYS A 440 -0.44 -6.16 -9.50
CA CYS A 440 -1.45 -5.15 -9.20
C CYS A 440 -2.46 -5.67 -8.17
N GLU A 441 -2.74 -6.97 -8.21
CA GLU A 441 -3.67 -7.65 -7.33
C GLU A 441 -3.30 -7.42 -5.86
N THR A 442 -2.01 -7.36 -5.51
CA THR A 442 -1.51 -7.07 -4.15
C THR A 442 -2.13 -5.82 -3.51
N CYS A 443 -2.52 -4.82 -4.32
CA CYS A 443 -3.17 -3.61 -3.84
C CYS A 443 -4.66 -3.53 -4.23
N HIS A 444 -5.08 -4.24 -5.28
CA HIS A 444 -6.41 -4.14 -5.89
C HIS A 444 -7.37 -5.32 -5.57
N SER A 445 -6.91 -6.36 -4.88
CA SER A 445 -7.71 -7.50 -4.35
C SER A 445 -8.49 -7.14 -3.10
N GLU A 446 -9.46 -7.94 -2.64
CA GLU A 446 -10.03 -7.83 -1.28
C GLU A 446 -8.94 -8.01 -0.20
N ASP A 447 -8.04 -8.98 -0.37
CA ASP A 447 -6.92 -9.24 0.55
C ASP A 447 -5.73 -8.29 0.27
N SER A 448 -6.01 -6.99 0.15
CA SER A 448 -5.03 -5.99 -0.26
C SER A 448 -4.10 -5.57 0.88
N ARG A 449 -2.82 -5.31 0.54
CA ARG A 449 -1.85 -4.65 1.44
C ARG A 449 -2.30 -3.26 1.87
N VAL A 450 -3.16 -2.62 1.10
CA VAL A 450 -3.66 -1.26 1.33
C VAL A 450 -4.65 -1.20 2.50
N SER A 451 -5.33 -2.31 2.82
CA SER A 451 -6.30 -2.42 3.91
C SER A 451 -5.91 -3.48 4.96
N GLN A 452 -4.70 -4.04 4.85
CA GLN A 452 -4.21 -5.11 5.70
C GLN A 452 -4.19 -4.68 7.18
N ALA A 453 -4.90 -5.44 8.01
CA ALA A 453 -4.85 -5.27 9.46
C ALA A 453 -3.51 -5.76 10.02
N ILE A 454 -2.99 -5.09 11.04
CA ILE A 454 -1.74 -5.46 11.71
C ILE A 454 -1.98 -5.79 13.18
N LEU A 455 -1.43 -6.93 13.64
CA LEU A 455 -1.59 -7.40 15.02
C LEU A 455 -0.90 -6.44 16.00
N LEU A 456 -1.59 -5.76 16.89
CA LEU A 456 -0.96 -4.87 17.88
C LEU A 456 -0.46 -5.62 19.12
N ALA A 457 -1.24 -6.58 19.60
CA ALA A 457 -0.89 -7.39 20.76
C ALA A 457 -1.69 -8.71 20.71
N GLN A 458 -1.00 -9.85 20.83
CA GLN A 458 -1.65 -11.16 20.89
C GLN A 458 -2.39 -11.36 22.21
N HIS A 459 -1.79 -10.92 23.32
CA HIS A 459 -2.34 -11.03 24.66
C HIS A 459 -2.19 -9.68 25.39
N PRO A 460 -3.10 -8.71 25.15
CA PRO A 460 -3.07 -7.42 25.83
C PRO A 460 -3.45 -7.57 27.32
N PRO A 461 -3.02 -6.63 28.19
CA PRO A 461 -3.57 -6.52 29.54
C PRO A 461 -5.09 -6.42 29.54
N THR A 462 -5.77 -7.16 30.42
CA THR A 462 -7.23 -7.30 30.42
C THR A 462 -7.94 -5.96 30.48
N GLY A 463 -8.85 -5.73 29.54
CA GLY A 463 -9.76 -4.57 29.56
C GLY A 463 -9.09 -3.24 29.22
N ILE A 464 -7.82 -3.24 28.82
CA ILE A 464 -7.11 -2.01 28.41
C ILE A 464 -7.05 -1.95 26.88
N MET A 465 -7.64 -0.88 26.32
CA MET A 465 -7.46 -0.54 24.91
C MET A 465 -6.33 0.50 24.81
N PRO A 466 -5.34 0.28 23.94
CA PRO A 466 -4.24 1.22 23.79
C PRO A 466 -4.73 2.45 23.02
N THR A 467 -4.14 3.60 23.33
CA THR A 467 -4.37 4.83 22.57
C THR A 467 -3.46 4.86 21.34
N PHE A 468 -4.00 5.36 20.24
CA PHE A 468 -3.25 5.67 19.03
C PHE A 468 -3.72 7.03 18.51
N SER A 469 -2.78 7.90 18.20
CA SER A 469 -3.06 9.26 17.72
C SER A 469 -2.16 9.60 16.54
N GLY A 470 -2.68 10.41 15.62
CA GLY A 470 -1.92 10.93 14.48
C GLY A 470 -2.19 10.24 13.15
N PHE A 471 -2.95 9.14 13.14
CA PHE A 471 -3.32 8.41 11.92
C PHE A 471 -4.74 7.87 12.00
N ASP A 472 -5.41 7.78 10.85
CA ASP A 472 -6.76 7.25 10.75
C ASP A 472 -6.79 5.72 10.75
N GLY A 473 -7.63 5.15 11.60
CA GLY A 473 -7.86 3.72 11.69
C GLY A 473 -8.57 3.32 12.98
N ASP A 474 -8.93 2.06 13.06
CA ASP A 474 -9.65 1.50 14.20
C ASP A 474 -8.82 0.41 14.88
N ILE A 475 -8.80 0.42 16.21
CA ILE A 475 -8.26 -0.69 16.99
C ILE A 475 -9.41 -1.62 17.34
N VAL A 476 -9.35 -2.86 16.83
CA VAL A 476 -10.38 -3.87 17.04
C VAL A 476 -9.84 -5.04 17.86
N SER A 477 -10.71 -5.63 18.67
CA SER A 477 -10.41 -6.89 19.34
C SER A 477 -11.03 -8.05 18.57
N ARG A 478 -10.22 -9.08 18.29
CA ARG A 478 -10.63 -10.33 17.65
C ARG A 478 -10.05 -11.49 18.45
N ASP A 479 -10.92 -12.33 19.02
CA ASP A 479 -10.53 -13.48 19.84
C ASP A 479 -9.54 -13.14 20.99
N GLY A 480 -9.67 -11.95 21.58
CA GLY A 480 -8.81 -11.48 22.68
C GLY A 480 -7.51 -10.79 22.23
N ALA A 481 -7.09 -10.95 20.97
CA ALA A 481 -5.99 -10.19 20.39
C ALA A 481 -6.46 -8.81 19.90
N LEU A 482 -5.54 -7.84 19.85
CA LEU A 482 -5.79 -6.50 19.31
C LEU A 482 -5.18 -6.37 17.93
N TYR A 483 -5.92 -5.78 17.00
CA TYR A 483 -5.48 -5.46 15.65
C TYR A 483 -5.74 -3.99 15.36
N PHE A 484 -4.86 -3.38 14.56
CA PHE A 484 -5.11 -2.08 13.95
C PHE A 484 -5.57 -2.28 12.52
N GLU A 485 -6.71 -1.68 12.17
CA GLU A 485 -7.27 -1.64 10.82
C GLU A 485 -7.08 -0.22 10.26
N PRO A 486 -6.19 -0.03 9.27
CA PRO A 486 -5.97 1.29 8.70
C PRO A 486 -7.22 1.78 7.97
N ARG A 487 -7.59 3.04 8.20
CA ARG A 487 -8.61 3.73 7.41
C ARG A 487 -7.93 4.62 6.37
N ARG A 488 -8.57 4.76 5.21
CA ARG A 488 -8.05 5.52 4.08
C ARG A 488 -9.13 6.53 3.67
N GLU A 489 -8.98 7.77 4.11
CA GLU A 489 -9.94 8.80 3.76
C GLU A 489 -9.75 9.25 2.30
N GLY A 490 -10.85 9.32 1.55
CA GLY A 490 -10.83 9.83 0.17
C GLY A 490 -10.19 8.92 -0.88
N LEU A 491 -9.63 7.77 -0.50
CA LEU A 491 -8.94 6.86 -1.43
C LEU A 491 -9.88 5.72 -1.87
N TYR A 492 -10.08 5.60 -3.19
CA TYR A 492 -10.89 4.55 -3.81
C TYR A 492 -10.04 3.71 -4.76
N VAL A 493 -9.88 2.44 -4.42
CA VAL A 493 -9.11 1.45 -5.16
C VAL A 493 -10.04 0.58 -5.96
N LEU A 494 -9.95 0.65 -7.29
CA LEU A 494 -10.72 -0.21 -8.20
C LEU A 494 -10.43 -1.69 -7.93
N GLY A 495 -11.45 -2.52 -7.82
CA GLY A 495 -11.32 -3.96 -7.54
C GLY A 495 -11.45 -4.30 -6.05
N HIS A 496 -10.77 -3.55 -5.18
CA HIS A 496 -10.86 -3.70 -3.72
C HIS A 496 -12.10 -2.99 -3.18
N ASP A 497 -12.22 -1.69 -3.46
CA ASP A 497 -13.33 -0.88 -2.98
C ASP A 497 -14.55 -1.05 -3.89
N ASN A 498 -15.67 -1.42 -3.28
CA ASN A 498 -16.96 -1.50 -3.95
C ASN A 498 -18.06 -0.93 -3.06
N VAL A 499 -19.15 -0.50 -3.70
CA VAL A 499 -20.33 -0.03 -3.00
C VAL A 499 -21.30 -1.19 -2.87
N SER A 500 -21.29 -1.84 -1.71
CA SER A 500 -22.00 -3.12 -1.48
C SER A 500 -23.49 -3.11 -1.87
N TRP A 501 -24.20 -1.99 -1.67
CA TRP A 501 -25.61 -1.89 -2.06
C TRP A 501 -25.82 -1.90 -3.58
N VAL A 502 -24.86 -1.41 -4.37
CA VAL A 502 -24.90 -1.44 -5.84
C VAL A 502 -24.83 -2.89 -6.32
N ASP A 503 -23.96 -3.69 -5.71
CA ASP A 503 -23.82 -5.11 -6.03
C ASP A 503 -25.10 -5.86 -5.67
N TRP A 504 -25.67 -5.61 -4.48
CA TRP A 504 -26.96 -6.19 -4.11
C TRP A 504 -28.09 -5.80 -5.05
N LEU A 505 -28.17 -4.53 -5.45
CA LEU A 505 -29.13 -4.05 -6.43
C LEU A 505 -28.94 -4.76 -7.78
N GLY A 506 -27.70 -4.82 -8.27
CA GLY A 506 -27.33 -5.44 -9.53
C GLY A 506 -27.64 -6.93 -9.59
N LEU A 507 -27.25 -7.68 -8.55
CA LEU A 507 -27.58 -9.10 -8.41
C LEU A 507 -29.10 -9.31 -8.33
N THR A 508 -29.82 -8.48 -7.58
CA THR A 508 -31.28 -8.56 -7.50
C THR A 508 -31.93 -8.32 -8.87
N MET A 509 -31.45 -7.32 -9.63
CA MET A 509 -31.92 -7.07 -10.99
C MET A 509 -31.64 -8.25 -11.91
N LEU A 510 -30.44 -8.83 -11.88
CA LEU A 510 -30.04 -9.93 -12.74
C LEU A 510 -30.83 -11.22 -12.42
N PHE A 511 -30.85 -11.64 -11.16
CA PHE A 511 -31.55 -12.85 -10.73
C PHE A 511 -33.06 -12.70 -10.84
N GLY A 512 -33.61 -11.52 -10.51
CA GLY A 512 -35.02 -11.21 -10.71
C GLY A 512 -35.43 -11.30 -12.19
N THR A 513 -34.58 -10.77 -13.08
CA THR A 513 -34.78 -10.88 -14.53
C THR A 513 -34.73 -12.34 -15.00
N MET A 514 -33.72 -13.09 -14.56
CA MET A 514 -33.57 -14.51 -14.92
C MET A 514 -34.76 -15.34 -14.43
N ALA A 515 -35.23 -15.11 -13.20
CA ALA A 515 -36.41 -15.77 -12.65
C ALA A 515 -37.68 -15.40 -13.44
N GLY A 516 -37.87 -14.12 -13.76
CA GLY A 516 -39.01 -13.64 -14.55
C GLY A 516 -39.03 -14.23 -15.96
N VAL A 517 -37.89 -14.23 -16.65
CA VAL A 517 -37.71 -14.85 -17.96
C VAL A 517 -37.96 -16.36 -17.91
N SER A 518 -37.41 -17.05 -16.92
CA SER A 518 -37.58 -18.50 -16.75
C SER A 518 -39.04 -18.88 -16.47
N ALA A 519 -39.70 -18.14 -15.57
CA ALA A 519 -41.12 -18.33 -15.29
C ALA A 519 -41.99 -18.07 -16.53
N HIS A 520 -41.71 -16.98 -17.25
CA HIS A 520 -42.42 -16.66 -18.49
C HIS A 520 -42.18 -17.73 -19.58
N ALA A 521 -40.95 -18.22 -19.73
CA ALA A 521 -40.62 -19.28 -20.67
C ALA A 521 -41.34 -20.59 -20.32
N LEU A 522 -41.34 -20.98 -19.04
CA LEU A 522 -42.05 -22.16 -18.54
C LEU A 522 -43.56 -22.05 -18.79
N LEU A 523 -44.18 -20.92 -18.47
CA LEU A 523 -45.60 -20.68 -18.74
C LEU A 523 -45.93 -20.77 -20.23
N ARG A 524 -45.04 -20.27 -21.11
CA ARG A 524 -45.20 -20.42 -22.57
C ARG A 524 -45.16 -21.90 -22.98
N ILE A 525 -44.22 -22.67 -22.46
CA ILE A 525 -44.08 -24.10 -22.77
C ILE A 525 -45.32 -24.88 -22.27
N LEU A 526 -45.77 -24.60 -21.05
CA LEU A 526 -46.95 -25.23 -20.46
C LEU A 526 -48.22 -24.89 -21.24
N SER A 527 -48.43 -23.62 -21.58
CA SER A 527 -49.58 -23.19 -22.38
C SER A 527 -49.56 -23.77 -23.79
N ALA A 528 -48.39 -23.80 -24.44
CA ALA A 528 -48.24 -24.42 -25.75
C ALA A 528 -48.55 -25.92 -25.72
N ARG A 529 -48.16 -26.64 -24.65
CA ARG A 529 -48.52 -28.06 -24.44
C ARG A 529 -50.02 -28.25 -24.26
N GLN A 530 -50.68 -27.39 -23.48
CA GLN A 530 -52.13 -27.45 -23.22
C GLN A 530 -52.95 -27.12 -24.48
N ASN A 531 -52.47 -26.21 -25.33
CA ASN A 531 -53.16 -25.76 -26.54
C ASN A 531 -52.77 -26.55 -27.82
N ARG A 532 -52.07 -27.68 -27.71
CA ARG A 532 -51.64 -28.53 -28.85
C ARG A 532 -52.77 -28.99 -29.78
N SER A 533 -54.01 -29.04 -29.28
CA SER A 533 -55.18 -29.51 -30.02
C SER A 533 -55.79 -28.46 -30.98
N LYS A 534 -55.29 -27.21 -31.00
CA LYS A 534 -55.73 -26.15 -31.93
C LYS A 534 -54.55 -25.28 -32.41
N PRO A 535 -53.72 -25.72 -33.35
CA PRO A 535 -52.67 -24.87 -33.92
C PRO A 535 -53.33 -23.74 -34.73
N LYS A 536 -53.19 -22.50 -34.23
CA LYS A 536 -53.48 -21.30 -35.03
C LYS A 536 -52.24 -21.00 -35.85
N HIS A 537 -52.27 -21.32 -37.14
CA HIS A 537 -51.24 -20.90 -38.08
C HIS A 537 -51.55 -19.45 -38.50
N HIS A 538 -50.62 -18.55 -38.21
CA HIS A 538 -50.64 -17.19 -38.73
C HIS A 538 -49.96 -17.21 -40.10
N GLU A 539 -50.58 -16.58 -41.09
CA GLU A 539 -49.98 -16.43 -42.42
C GLU A 539 -48.77 -15.50 -42.32
N VAL A 540 -47.63 -15.93 -42.85
CA VAL A 540 -46.36 -15.19 -42.78
C VAL A 540 -45.82 -14.87 -44.17
N GLU A 541 -45.25 -13.67 -44.32
CA GLU A 541 -44.57 -13.22 -45.54
C GLU A 541 -43.07 -13.02 -45.29
N GLN A 542 -42.24 -13.40 -46.25
CA GLN A 542 -40.78 -13.21 -46.22
C GLN A 542 -40.40 -11.79 -46.64
N VAL A 543 -39.87 -11.00 -45.70
CA VAL A 543 -39.48 -9.61 -45.93
C VAL A 543 -38.00 -9.42 -45.62
N TYR A 544 -37.27 -8.77 -46.54
CA TYR A 544 -35.89 -8.36 -46.28
C TYR A 544 -35.87 -7.19 -45.28
N MET A 545 -35.60 -7.52 -44.02
CA MET A 545 -35.79 -6.63 -42.86
C MET A 545 -34.51 -5.90 -42.46
N TYR A 546 -33.37 -6.60 -42.51
CA TYR A 546 -32.09 -6.10 -42.01
C TYR A 546 -31.04 -6.13 -43.11
N SER A 547 -30.43 -4.99 -43.39
CA SER A 547 -29.33 -4.84 -44.34
C SER A 547 -28.05 -5.52 -43.87
N VAL A 548 -27.09 -5.72 -44.78
CA VAL A 548 -25.78 -6.32 -44.45
C VAL A 548 -25.04 -5.49 -43.40
N TYR A 549 -25.06 -4.17 -43.54
CA TYR A 549 -24.45 -3.24 -42.60
C TYR A 549 -25.06 -3.38 -41.20
N GLU A 550 -26.39 -3.33 -41.06
CA GLU A 550 -27.07 -3.45 -39.77
C GLU A 550 -26.72 -4.77 -39.05
N ARG A 551 -26.58 -5.86 -39.81
CA ARG A 551 -26.20 -7.17 -39.25
C ARG A 551 -24.76 -7.19 -38.76
N GLN A 552 -23.82 -6.73 -39.57
CA GLN A 552 -22.41 -6.68 -39.18
C GLN A 552 -22.21 -5.77 -37.97
N TRP A 553 -22.81 -4.59 -38.00
CA TRP A 553 -22.78 -3.65 -36.89
C TRP A 553 -23.32 -4.27 -35.59
N HIS A 554 -24.47 -4.94 -35.65
CA HIS A 554 -25.07 -5.57 -34.48
C HIS A 554 -24.19 -6.68 -33.89
N TRP A 555 -23.65 -7.58 -34.73
CA TRP A 555 -22.82 -8.68 -34.22
C TRP A 555 -21.48 -8.20 -33.67
N LEU A 556 -20.89 -7.17 -34.28
CA LEU A 556 -19.73 -6.49 -33.70
C LEU A 556 -20.09 -5.84 -32.35
N GLN A 557 -21.18 -5.08 -32.29
CA GLN A 557 -21.68 -4.46 -31.06
C GLN A 557 -21.93 -5.51 -29.95
N ALA A 558 -22.56 -6.63 -30.30
CA ALA A 558 -22.82 -7.71 -29.36
C ALA A 558 -21.52 -8.31 -28.82
N ALA A 559 -20.56 -8.64 -29.70
CA ALA A 559 -19.26 -9.18 -29.29
C ALA A 559 -18.51 -8.22 -28.35
N LEU A 560 -18.53 -6.92 -28.65
CA LEU A 560 -17.91 -5.89 -27.80
C LEU A 560 -18.59 -5.79 -26.44
N ILE A 561 -19.92 -5.78 -26.37
CA ILE A 561 -20.66 -5.71 -25.11
C ILE A 561 -20.39 -6.95 -24.24
N PHE A 562 -20.39 -8.16 -24.81
CA PHE A 562 -20.05 -9.37 -24.05
C PHE A 562 -18.60 -9.34 -23.55
N GLY A 563 -17.67 -8.90 -24.39
CA GLY A 563 -16.27 -8.74 -24.01
C GLY A 563 -16.08 -7.72 -22.88
N LEU A 564 -16.74 -6.56 -22.96
CA LEU A 564 -16.70 -5.51 -21.94
C LEU A 564 -17.37 -5.94 -20.63
N MET A 565 -18.47 -6.69 -20.71
CA MET A 565 -19.13 -7.24 -19.52
C MET A 565 -18.22 -8.22 -18.79
N PHE A 566 -17.56 -9.11 -19.55
CA PHE A 566 -16.64 -10.09 -18.99
C PHE A 566 -15.43 -9.40 -18.36
N THR A 567 -14.74 -8.53 -19.09
CA THR A 567 -13.57 -7.83 -18.55
C THR A 567 -13.94 -6.89 -17.41
N GLY A 568 -15.09 -6.21 -17.49
CA GLY A 568 -15.60 -5.37 -16.41
C GLY A 568 -15.89 -6.16 -15.12
N LEU A 569 -16.45 -7.37 -15.23
CA LEU A 569 -16.67 -8.24 -14.08
C LEU A 569 -15.35 -8.68 -13.42
N VAL A 570 -14.34 -9.02 -14.23
CA VAL A 570 -13.00 -9.37 -13.73
C VAL A 570 -12.34 -8.18 -13.03
N ILE A 571 -12.48 -6.95 -13.56
CA ILE A 571 -11.97 -5.73 -12.90
C ILE A 571 -12.72 -5.45 -11.60
N HIS A 572 -14.04 -5.67 -11.57
CA HIS A 572 -14.88 -5.41 -10.40
C HIS A 572 -14.61 -6.38 -9.24
N ARG A 573 -14.16 -7.61 -9.53
CA ARG A 573 -13.86 -8.65 -8.54
C ARG A 573 -12.64 -9.49 -8.94
N PRO A 574 -11.41 -8.96 -8.84
CA PRO A 574 -10.21 -9.63 -9.33
C PRO A 574 -9.94 -10.97 -8.63
N ASP A 575 -10.28 -11.11 -7.35
CA ASP A 575 -9.98 -12.29 -6.51
C ASP A 575 -10.62 -13.57 -7.02
N ASN A 576 -11.83 -13.45 -7.59
CA ASN A 576 -12.56 -14.58 -8.16
C ASN A 576 -11.95 -15.07 -9.49
N PHE A 577 -11.00 -14.32 -10.06
CA PHE A 577 -10.51 -14.48 -11.42
C PHE A 577 -8.97 -14.43 -11.50
N GLY A 578 -8.26 -14.88 -10.46
CA GLY A 578 -6.79 -14.84 -10.37
C GLY A 578 -5.99 -15.57 -11.47
N MET A 579 -6.65 -16.23 -12.44
CA MET A 579 -5.99 -16.75 -13.64
C MET A 579 -5.68 -15.68 -14.70
N PHE A 580 -6.29 -14.49 -14.59
CA PHE A 580 -6.11 -13.40 -15.54
C PHE A 580 -5.25 -12.29 -14.91
N SER A 581 -4.32 -11.74 -15.69
CA SER A 581 -3.57 -10.55 -15.27
C SER A 581 -4.50 -9.35 -15.18
N PHE A 582 -4.58 -8.71 -14.00
CA PHE A 582 -5.40 -7.51 -13.80
C PHE A 582 -5.06 -6.40 -14.79
N ARG A 583 -3.76 -6.09 -14.93
CA ARG A 583 -3.26 -5.13 -15.94
C ARG A 583 -3.74 -5.48 -17.35
N GLY A 584 -3.58 -6.75 -17.74
CA GLY A 584 -3.97 -7.22 -19.07
C GLY A 584 -5.47 -7.03 -19.32
N ILE A 585 -6.31 -7.36 -18.34
CA ILE A 585 -7.76 -7.21 -18.43
C ILE A 585 -8.17 -5.75 -18.55
N VAL A 586 -7.58 -4.84 -17.77
CA VAL A 586 -7.84 -3.39 -17.87
C VAL A 586 -7.49 -2.86 -19.27
N LEU A 587 -6.35 -3.26 -19.83
CA LEU A 587 -5.97 -2.88 -21.19
C LEU A 587 -6.95 -3.39 -22.25
N VAL A 588 -7.37 -4.66 -22.15
CA VAL A 588 -8.36 -5.24 -23.06
C VAL A 588 -9.71 -4.54 -22.90
N HIS A 589 -10.15 -4.25 -21.68
CA HIS A 589 -11.38 -3.51 -21.43
C HIS A 589 -11.37 -2.14 -22.12
N ASN A 590 -10.30 -1.37 -21.92
CA ASN A 590 -10.14 -0.04 -22.53
C ASN A 590 -10.08 -0.11 -24.06
N ALA A 591 -9.38 -1.11 -24.62
CA ALA A 591 -9.34 -1.31 -26.06
C ALA A 591 -10.72 -1.65 -26.65
N LEU A 592 -11.46 -2.57 -26.02
CA LEU A 592 -12.83 -2.91 -26.43
C LEU A 592 -13.77 -1.71 -26.28
N ALA A 593 -13.61 -0.89 -25.24
CA ALA A 593 -14.41 0.30 -25.00
C ALA A 593 -14.16 1.34 -26.09
N LEU A 594 -12.92 1.55 -26.50
CA LEU A 594 -12.58 2.44 -27.62
C LEU A 594 -13.25 1.97 -28.92
N VAL A 595 -13.14 0.67 -29.24
CA VAL A 595 -13.80 0.10 -30.42
C VAL A 595 -15.32 0.26 -30.35
N LEU A 596 -15.92 0.09 -29.17
CA LEU A 596 -17.35 0.31 -28.94
C LEU A 596 -17.73 1.78 -29.21
N VAL A 597 -16.97 2.74 -28.69
CA VAL A 597 -17.23 4.18 -28.88
C VAL A 597 -17.15 4.56 -30.36
N VAL A 598 -16.11 4.08 -31.06
CA VAL A 598 -15.96 4.31 -32.51
C VAL A 598 -17.13 3.66 -33.27
N ASN A 599 -17.49 2.42 -32.94
CA ASN A 599 -18.60 1.71 -33.58
C ASN A 599 -19.94 2.43 -33.34
N ALA A 600 -20.18 2.94 -32.13
CA ALA A 600 -21.37 3.71 -31.78
C ALA A 600 -21.44 5.05 -32.51
N ALA A 601 -20.31 5.76 -32.63
CA ALA A 601 -20.24 7.02 -33.38
C ALA A 601 -20.53 6.83 -34.87
N LEU A 602 -19.98 5.76 -35.48
CA LEU A 602 -20.25 5.41 -36.87
C LEU A 602 -21.72 5.03 -37.08
N ALA A 603 -22.33 4.30 -36.14
CA ALA A 603 -23.74 3.94 -36.17
C ALA A 603 -24.65 5.15 -36.07
N PHE A 604 -24.35 6.06 -35.14
CA PHE A 604 -25.06 7.31 -34.98
C PHE A 604 -25.01 8.13 -36.27
N PHE A 605 -23.83 8.28 -36.87
CA PHE A 605 -23.66 8.97 -38.14
C PHE A 605 -24.47 8.32 -39.26
N TYR A 606 -24.43 6.98 -39.37
CA TYR A 606 -25.22 6.25 -40.37
C TYR A 606 -26.72 6.48 -40.21
N HIS A 607 -27.27 6.32 -39.00
CA HIS A 607 -28.71 6.50 -38.75
C HIS A 607 -29.16 7.95 -38.85
N PHE A 608 -28.28 8.90 -38.57
CA PHE A 608 -28.54 10.32 -38.76
C PHE A 608 -28.62 10.68 -40.25
N VAL A 609 -27.64 10.26 -41.05
CA VAL A 609 -27.57 10.57 -42.49
C VAL A 609 -28.63 9.82 -43.29
N SER A 610 -28.93 8.57 -42.95
CA SER A 610 -29.97 7.76 -43.61
C SER A 610 -31.39 8.19 -43.25
N GLY A 611 -31.58 9.04 -42.23
CA GLY A 611 -32.89 9.41 -41.71
C GLY A 611 -33.58 8.30 -40.90
N GLU A 612 -32.94 7.14 -40.74
CA GLU A 612 -33.48 6.00 -39.99
C GLU A 612 -33.62 6.30 -38.49
N ILE A 613 -33.00 7.36 -37.98
CA ILE A 613 -33.13 7.79 -36.57
C ILE A 613 -34.59 7.97 -36.12
N GLN A 614 -35.50 8.30 -37.04
CA GLN A 614 -36.94 8.43 -36.77
C GLN A 614 -37.57 7.15 -36.20
N GLN A 615 -36.98 5.97 -36.46
CA GLN A 615 -37.49 4.70 -35.95
C GLN A 615 -37.30 4.54 -34.43
N PHE A 616 -36.41 5.32 -33.81
CA PHE A 616 -36.12 5.28 -32.37
C PHE A 616 -36.88 6.35 -31.57
N LEU A 617 -37.56 7.28 -32.25
CA LEU A 617 -38.29 8.38 -31.60
C LEU A 617 -39.77 8.00 -31.37
N PRO A 618 -40.25 7.96 -30.11
CA PRO A 618 -41.65 7.67 -29.82
C PRO A 618 -42.57 8.78 -30.33
N ARG A 619 -43.72 8.42 -30.92
CA ARG A 619 -44.72 9.39 -31.40
C ARG A 619 -45.54 9.95 -30.21
N PRO A 620 -45.72 11.27 -30.08
CA PRO A 620 -46.30 11.87 -28.86
C PRO A 620 -47.79 11.59 -28.62
N ARG A 621 -48.58 11.17 -29.62
CA ARG A 621 -50.03 10.88 -29.45
C ARG A 621 -50.30 9.37 -29.43
N GLY A 622 -50.99 8.88 -28.39
CA GLY A 622 -51.46 7.49 -28.27
C GLY A 622 -50.38 6.45 -27.95
N TYR A 623 -49.19 6.88 -27.52
CA TYR A 623 -48.07 5.98 -27.23
C TYR A 623 -48.29 5.11 -25.99
N PHE A 624 -48.84 5.71 -24.92
CA PHE A 624 -49.12 5.00 -23.67
C PHE A 624 -50.16 3.90 -23.86
N ASP A 625 -51.21 4.15 -24.66
CA ASP A 625 -52.21 3.13 -24.99
C ASP A 625 -51.58 1.96 -25.76
N GLN A 626 -50.67 2.26 -26.70
CA GLN A 626 -49.95 1.25 -27.46
C GLN A 626 -49.00 0.42 -26.57
N MET A 627 -48.33 1.05 -25.61
CA MET A 627 -47.52 0.35 -24.62
C MET A 627 -48.36 -0.54 -23.70
N ALA A 628 -49.52 -0.07 -23.25
CA ALA A 628 -50.44 -0.87 -22.44
C ALA A 628 -50.94 -2.11 -23.21
N GLN A 629 -51.29 -1.95 -24.49
CA GLN A 629 -51.66 -3.08 -25.37
C GLN A 629 -50.51 -4.09 -25.52
N GLN A 630 -49.27 -3.60 -25.72
CA GLN A 630 -48.09 -4.46 -25.80
C GLN A 630 -47.81 -5.19 -24.48
N PHE A 631 -48.00 -4.53 -23.34
CA PHE A 631 -47.83 -5.12 -22.02
C PHE A 631 -48.86 -6.22 -21.75
N VAL A 632 -50.13 -5.98 -22.06
CA VAL A 632 -51.21 -6.98 -21.95
C VAL A 632 -50.93 -8.19 -22.85
N TYR A 633 -50.37 -7.96 -24.05
CA TYR A 633 -49.95 -9.04 -24.93
C TYR A 633 -48.88 -9.93 -24.27
N TYR A 634 -47.77 -9.37 -23.78
CA TYR A 634 -46.71 -10.19 -23.18
C TYR A 634 -47.12 -10.85 -21.86
N THR A 635 -47.98 -10.21 -21.06
CA THR A 635 -48.43 -10.79 -19.78
C THR A 635 -49.57 -11.80 -19.92
N ARG A 636 -50.35 -11.76 -21.00
CA ARG A 636 -51.56 -12.59 -21.18
C ARG A 636 -51.76 -13.11 -22.59
N GLY A 637 -51.71 -12.24 -23.59
CA GLY A 637 -52.06 -12.58 -24.99
C GLY A 637 -51.14 -13.64 -25.61
N ILE A 638 -49.82 -13.55 -25.35
CA ILE A 638 -48.82 -14.48 -25.86
C ILE A 638 -49.06 -15.93 -25.39
N PHE A 639 -49.55 -16.11 -24.16
CA PHE A 639 -49.90 -17.42 -23.63
C PHE A 639 -51.14 -18.00 -24.30
N ARG A 640 -52.00 -17.18 -24.90
CA ARG A 640 -53.23 -17.58 -25.59
C ARG A 640 -53.06 -17.79 -27.09
N GLY A 641 -51.86 -17.53 -27.63
CA GLY A 641 -51.63 -17.53 -29.07
C GLY A 641 -52.49 -16.49 -29.79
N GLU A 642 -52.66 -15.32 -29.17
CA GLU A 642 -53.23 -14.15 -29.84
C GLU A 642 -52.19 -13.58 -30.82
N PRO A 643 -52.59 -12.96 -31.94
CA PRO A 643 -51.65 -12.32 -32.86
C PRO A 643 -50.95 -11.13 -32.19
N HIS A 644 -49.74 -10.81 -32.63
CA HIS A 644 -49.00 -9.68 -32.08
C HIS A 644 -49.76 -8.36 -32.36
N PRO A 645 -49.90 -7.43 -31.39
CA PRO A 645 -50.78 -6.25 -31.54
C PRO A 645 -50.29 -5.22 -32.57
N PHE A 646 -49.02 -5.28 -32.96
CA PHE A 646 -48.42 -4.37 -33.93
C PHE A 646 -47.69 -5.12 -35.03
N GLU A 647 -47.97 -4.71 -36.27
CA GLU A 647 -47.29 -5.21 -37.47
C GLU A 647 -45.83 -4.73 -37.52
N LYS A 648 -44.92 -5.65 -37.84
CA LYS A 648 -43.50 -5.35 -38.05
C LYS A 648 -43.27 -5.08 -39.53
N THR A 649 -42.91 -3.84 -39.88
CA THR A 649 -42.59 -3.48 -41.28
C THR A 649 -41.14 -3.00 -41.38
N ARG A 650 -40.59 -2.92 -42.59
CA ARG A 650 -39.24 -2.38 -42.82
C ARG A 650 -39.03 -0.98 -42.21
N ASN A 651 -40.07 -0.15 -42.22
CA ASN A 651 -40.04 1.22 -41.67
C ASN A 651 -40.46 1.28 -40.18
N ARG A 652 -40.96 0.18 -39.61
CA ARG A 652 -41.36 0.06 -38.20
C ARG A 652 -40.92 -1.31 -37.67
N LYS A 653 -39.63 -1.42 -37.38
CA LYS A 653 -38.99 -2.67 -36.92
C LYS A 653 -39.21 -2.97 -35.44
N LEU A 654 -39.59 -1.96 -34.65
CA LEU A 654 -39.68 -2.02 -33.19
C LEU A 654 -41.14 -1.92 -32.70
N ASN A 655 -41.47 -2.70 -31.68
CA ASN A 655 -42.72 -2.52 -30.94
C ASN A 655 -42.61 -1.34 -29.95
N PRO A 656 -43.72 -0.80 -29.41
CA PRO A 656 -43.69 0.38 -28.54
C PRO A 656 -42.85 0.23 -27.26
N ILE A 657 -42.84 -0.95 -26.63
CA ILE A 657 -42.01 -1.17 -25.44
C ILE A 657 -40.53 -1.22 -25.83
N GLN A 658 -40.18 -1.95 -26.89
CA GLN A 658 -38.82 -2.00 -27.45
C GLN A 658 -38.32 -0.62 -27.87
N GLN A 659 -39.17 0.19 -28.51
CA GLN A 659 -38.82 1.55 -28.91
C GLN A 659 -38.51 2.43 -27.68
N LEU A 660 -39.29 2.33 -26.61
CA LEU A 660 -38.98 3.01 -25.34
C LEU A 660 -37.68 2.49 -24.72
N THR A 661 -37.48 1.18 -24.68
CA THR A 661 -36.25 0.56 -24.17
C THR A 661 -35.02 1.04 -24.92
N TYR A 662 -35.04 1.03 -26.26
CA TYR A 662 -33.93 1.53 -27.08
C TYR A 662 -33.75 3.04 -26.92
N PHE A 663 -34.82 3.82 -26.77
CA PHE A 663 -34.71 5.24 -26.46
C PHE A 663 -33.95 5.48 -25.15
N ILE A 664 -34.31 4.78 -24.07
CA ILE A 664 -33.62 4.86 -22.77
C ILE A 664 -32.18 4.39 -22.88
N ILE A 665 -31.92 3.24 -23.53
CA ILE A 665 -30.57 2.72 -23.66
C ILE A 665 -29.68 3.67 -24.46
N LEU A 666 -30.13 4.15 -25.61
CA LEU A 666 -29.30 4.96 -26.50
C LEU A 666 -29.09 6.40 -26.00
N ASN A 667 -30.03 6.95 -25.23
CA ASN A 667 -29.97 8.35 -24.79
C ASN A 667 -29.62 8.52 -23.30
N VAL A 668 -29.68 7.45 -22.50
CA VAL A 668 -29.40 7.51 -21.06
C VAL A 668 -28.32 6.51 -20.68
N ILE A 669 -28.60 5.21 -20.77
CA ILE A 669 -27.71 4.19 -20.19
C ILE A 669 -26.37 4.10 -20.94
N LEU A 670 -26.39 4.03 -22.27
CA LEU A 670 -25.18 3.95 -23.09
C LEU A 670 -24.33 5.23 -22.98
N PRO A 671 -24.89 6.46 -23.09
CA PRO A 671 -24.12 7.67 -22.84
C PRO A 671 -23.53 7.71 -21.43
N LEU A 672 -24.29 7.34 -20.39
CA LEU A 672 -23.77 7.30 -19.01
C LEU A 672 -22.64 6.28 -18.85
N GLN A 673 -22.76 5.08 -19.44
CA GLN A 673 -21.68 4.08 -19.44
C GLN A 673 -20.42 4.61 -20.13
N VAL A 674 -20.56 5.25 -21.29
CA VAL A 674 -19.44 5.81 -22.05
C VAL A 674 -18.81 6.97 -21.30
N ILE A 675 -19.61 7.93 -20.81
CA ILE A 675 -19.11 9.10 -20.08
C ILE A 675 -18.39 8.66 -18.80
N SER A 676 -19.01 7.80 -17.98
CA SER A 676 -18.37 7.28 -16.76
C SER A 676 -17.08 6.50 -17.09
N GLY A 677 -17.08 5.68 -18.15
CA GLY A 677 -15.88 4.94 -18.56
C GLY A 677 -14.75 5.85 -19.06
N VAL A 678 -15.07 6.88 -19.85
CA VAL A 678 -14.09 7.88 -20.32
C VAL A 678 -13.53 8.69 -19.17
N LEU A 679 -14.35 9.07 -18.19
CA LEU A 679 -13.89 9.79 -17.00
C LEU A 679 -13.02 8.91 -16.10
N LEU A 680 -13.35 7.63 -15.91
CA LEU A 680 -12.51 6.67 -15.20
C LEU A 680 -11.16 6.47 -15.91
N TRP A 681 -11.16 6.30 -17.23
CA TRP A 681 -9.94 6.18 -18.03
C TRP A 681 -9.10 7.47 -18.02
N GLY A 682 -9.77 8.62 -18.04
CA GLY A 682 -9.16 9.95 -18.07
C GLY A 682 -8.82 10.53 -16.69
N ALA A 683 -9.11 9.82 -15.59
CA ALA A 683 -8.94 10.33 -14.23
C ALA A 683 -7.48 10.73 -13.93
N GLN A 684 -6.50 10.06 -14.54
CA GLN A 684 -5.08 10.47 -14.44
C GLN A 684 -4.81 11.77 -15.19
N ARG A 685 -5.44 11.98 -16.36
CA ARG A 685 -5.13 13.13 -17.22
C ARG A 685 -5.88 14.39 -16.82
N TRP A 686 -7.06 14.24 -16.23
CA TRP A 686 -7.94 15.33 -15.83
C TRP A 686 -8.45 15.12 -14.39
N PRO A 687 -7.56 15.11 -13.38
CA PRO A 687 -7.94 14.84 -11.99
C PRO A 687 -8.99 15.84 -11.48
N THR A 688 -8.85 17.13 -11.81
CA THR A 688 -9.84 18.16 -11.46
C THR A 688 -11.23 17.88 -12.05
N ALA A 689 -11.31 17.36 -13.28
CA ALA A 689 -12.59 17.03 -13.89
C ALA A 689 -13.25 15.82 -13.20
N ALA A 690 -12.44 14.84 -12.78
CA ALA A 690 -12.89 13.69 -12.00
C ALA A 690 -13.42 14.11 -10.62
N GLU A 691 -12.73 15.02 -9.94
CA GLU A 691 -13.17 15.54 -8.64
C GLU A 691 -14.48 16.35 -8.73
N LEU A 692 -14.62 17.20 -9.76
CA LEU A 692 -15.83 18.02 -9.98
C LEU A 692 -17.12 17.20 -10.11
N VAL A 693 -17.02 15.97 -10.62
CA VAL A 693 -18.17 15.08 -10.79
C VAL A 693 -18.39 14.14 -9.60
N GLY A 694 -17.60 14.23 -8.53
CA GLY A 694 -17.72 13.41 -7.32
C GLY A 694 -16.65 12.32 -7.14
N GLY A 695 -15.56 12.36 -7.92
CA GLY A 695 -14.41 11.47 -7.78
C GLY A 695 -14.64 10.03 -8.23
N LEU A 696 -13.63 9.18 -7.99
CA LEU A 696 -13.64 7.76 -8.34
C LEU A 696 -14.84 6.97 -7.74
N PRO A 697 -15.24 7.16 -6.47
CA PRO A 697 -16.37 6.43 -5.90
C PRO A 697 -17.67 6.64 -6.69
N TRP A 698 -17.98 7.89 -7.04
CA TRP A 698 -19.20 8.21 -7.80
C TRP A 698 -19.14 7.62 -9.21
N MET A 699 -18.03 7.81 -9.91
CA MET A 699 -17.86 7.32 -11.28
C MET A 699 -17.95 5.79 -11.36
N ALA A 700 -17.26 5.07 -10.46
CA ALA A 700 -17.31 3.62 -10.39
C ALA A 700 -18.73 3.10 -10.07
N THR A 701 -19.43 3.75 -9.14
CA THR A 701 -20.83 3.45 -8.79
C THR A 701 -21.75 3.56 -10.01
N VAL A 702 -21.69 4.69 -10.73
CA VAL A 702 -22.54 4.91 -11.92
C VAL A 702 -22.20 3.91 -13.02
N HIS A 703 -20.91 3.64 -13.24
CA HIS A 703 -20.45 2.69 -14.25
C HIS A 703 -20.94 1.26 -13.95
N ALA A 704 -20.88 0.84 -12.68
CA ALA A 704 -21.36 -0.47 -12.23
C ALA A 704 -22.88 -0.61 -12.35
N ILE A 705 -23.68 0.39 -11.95
CA ILE A 705 -25.14 0.37 -12.10
C ILE A 705 -25.54 0.23 -13.58
N CYS A 706 -24.88 0.99 -14.47
CA CYS A 706 -25.13 0.90 -15.91
C CYS A 706 -24.74 -0.48 -16.46
N ALA A 707 -23.62 -1.06 -16.02
CA ALA A 707 -23.19 -2.39 -16.42
C ALA A 707 -24.20 -3.48 -15.98
N TRP A 708 -24.65 -3.45 -14.72
CA TRP A 708 -25.70 -4.37 -14.23
C TRP A 708 -27.03 -4.22 -15.00
N SER A 709 -27.37 -3.00 -15.40
CA SER A 709 -28.54 -2.72 -16.22
C SER A 709 -28.39 -3.32 -17.64
N PHE A 710 -27.21 -3.21 -18.25
CA PHE A 710 -26.91 -3.86 -19.52
C PHE A 710 -26.94 -5.39 -19.42
N ALA A 711 -26.40 -5.97 -18.36
CA ALA A 711 -26.43 -7.42 -18.13
C ALA A 711 -27.90 -7.93 -18.07
N SER A 712 -28.74 -7.23 -17.31
CA SER A 712 -30.18 -7.54 -17.22
C SER A 712 -30.89 -7.34 -18.57
N PHE A 713 -30.57 -6.26 -19.29
CA PHE A 713 -31.12 -6.01 -20.62
C PHE A 713 -30.76 -7.12 -21.61
N ILE A 714 -29.51 -7.61 -21.62
CA ILE A 714 -29.07 -8.69 -22.52
C ILE A 714 -29.90 -9.95 -22.29
N LEU A 715 -30.14 -10.33 -21.03
CA LEU A 715 -30.98 -11.49 -20.70
C LEU A 715 -32.40 -11.34 -21.27
N ILE A 716 -33.03 -10.17 -21.03
CA ILE A 716 -34.37 -9.88 -21.57
C ILE A 716 -34.33 -9.87 -23.10
N HIS A 717 -33.35 -9.19 -23.70
CA HIS A 717 -33.23 -9.03 -25.13
C HIS A 717 -33.13 -10.38 -25.84
N VAL A 718 -32.19 -11.23 -25.41
CA VAL A 718 -31.99 -12.58 -25.96
C VAL A 718 -33.27 -13.40 -25.77
N TYR A 719 -33.90 -13.36 -24.60
CA TYR A 719 -35.16 -14.06 -24.37
C TYR A 719 -36.28 -13.60 -25.32
N MET A 720 -36.45 -12.30 -25.52
CA MET A 720 -37.48 -11.73 -26.39
C MET A 720 -37.26 -12.09 -27.86
N THR A 721 -36.03 -12.40 -28.29
CA THR A 721 -35.82 -12.97 -29.64
C THR A 721 -36.49 -14.34 -29.83
N THR A 722 -36.79 -15.05 -28.74
CA THR A 722 -37.46 -16.36 -28.76
C THR A 722 -38.99 -16.29 -28.71
N THR A 723 -39.56 -15.07 -28.65
CA THR A 723 -41.01 -14.87 -28.55
C THR A 723 -41.71 -14.77 -29.90
N GLY A 724 -41.00 -14.96 -31.01
CA GLY A 724 -41.59 -15.02 -32.36
C GLY A 724 -42.36 -16.32 -32.64
N HIS A 725 -42.83 -16.46 -33.88
CA HIS A 725 -43.58 -17.65 -34.36
C HIS A 725 -42.76 -18.96 -34.23
N THR A 726 -41.43 -18.87 -34.33
CA THR A 726 -40.51 -19.91 -33.83
C THR A 726 -39.47 -19.31 -32.89
N PRO A 727 -38.90 -20.09 -31.94
CA PRO A 727 -37.88 -19.60 -31.00
C PRO A 727 -36.61 -19.05 -31.66
N THR A 728 -36.35 -19.41 -32.91
CA THR A 728 -35.14 -19.01 -33.66
C THR A 728 -35.42 -18.01 -34.77
N ALA A 729 -36.68 -17.65 -35.02
CA ALA A 729 -37.08 -16.79 -36.14
C ALA A 729 -36.30 -15.46 -36.16
N ALA A 730 -36.34 -14.72 -35.05
CA ALA A 730 -35.69 -13.41 -34.96
C ALA A 730 -34.16 -13.53 -35.05
N ILE A 731 -33.57 -14.59 -34.47
CA ILE A 731 -32.13 -14.85 -34.54
C ILE A 731 -31.72 -15.13 -36.00
N ARG A 732 -32.49 -15.98 -36.71
CA ARG A 732 -32.27 -16.28 -38.13
C ARG A 732 -32.41 -15.03 -39.00
N ALA A 733 -33.38 -14.16 -38.70
CA ALA A 733 -33.53 -12.89 -39.39
C ALA A 733 -32.31 -11.99 -39.19
N MET A 734 -31.71 -11.98 -38.00
CA MET A 734 -30.50 -11.21 -37.72
C MET A 734 -29.21 -11.80 -38.30
N LEU A 735 -29.22 -13.08 -38.67
CA LEU A 735 -28.11 -13.73 -39.38
C LEU A 735 -28.24 -13.54 -40.91
N THR A 736 -29.44 -13.76 -41.45
CA THR A 736 -29.68 -13.84 -42.90
C THR A 736 -30.18 -12.54 -43.52
N GLY A 737 -30.82 -11.67 -42.74
CA GLY A 737 -31.47 -10.44 -43.18
C GLY A 737 -32.96 -10.59 -43.54
N TRP A 738 -33.45 -11.83 -43.67
CA TRP A 738 -34.83 -12.14 -44.07
C TRP A 738 -35.67 -12.56 -42.86
N ASP A 739 -36.82 -11.91 -42.68
CA ASP A 739 -37.75 -12.17 -41.57
C ASP A 739 -39.10 -12.68 -42.09
N GLU A 740 -39.72 -13.59 -41.33
CA GLU A 740 -41.06 -14.12 -41.61
C GLU A 740 -42.07 -13.36 -40.74
N VAL A 741 -42.79 -12.41 -41.35
CA VAL A 741 -43.68 -11.46 -40.66
C VAL A 741 -45.14 -11.88 -40.82
N GLU A 742 -45.93 -11.82 -39.73
CA GLU A 742 -47.38 -12.10 -39.78
C GLU A 742 -48.16 -11.08 -40.65
N VAL A 743 -49.03 -11.57 -41.52
CA VAL A 743 -49.88 -10.74 -42.38
C VAL A 743 -51.07 -10.19 -41.59
N HIS A 744 -51.17 -8.87 -41.45
CA HIS A 744 -52.30 -8.21 -40.78
C HIS A 744 -53.38 -7.77 -41.78
N HIS A 745 -54.50 -8.49 -41.85
CA HIS A 745 -55.66 -8.04 -42.65
C HIS A 745 -56.40 -6.90 -41.92
N HIS A 746 -56.24 -5.66 -42.40
CA HIS A 746 -57.12 -4.56 -41.99
C HIS A 746 -58.56 -4.86 -42.41
N LYS A 747 -59.43 -5.18 -41.45
CA LYS A 747 -60.88 -5.23 -41.67
C LYS A 747 -61.39 -3.83 -42.01
N ASN A 748 -61.50 -3.54 -43.30
CA ASN A 748 -62.31 -2.43 -43.80
C ASN A 748 -63.76 -2.68 -43.38
N LYS A 749 -64.30 -1.89 -42.44
CA LYS A 749 -65.75 -1.81 -42.22
C LYS A 749 -66.34 -1.00 -43.37
N GLY A 750 -67.08 -1.67 -44.24
CA GLY A 750 -67.62 -1.12 -45.48
C GLY A 750 -68.72 -0.07 -45.31
N ASN A 751 -68.88 0.67 -46.41
CA ASN A 751 -69.93 1.63 -46.78
C ASN A 751 -71.36 1.07 -46.65
N ASP A 752 -72.30 1.99 -46.40
CA ASP A 752 -73.53 2.27 -47.18
C ASP A 752 -73.97 3.68 -46.71
N ILE A 753 -74.25 4.70 -47.53
CA ILE A 753 -75.39 4.88 -48.46
C ILE A 753 -75.05 6.10 -49.39
N PHE A 754 -75.27 5.98 -50.71
CA PHE A 754 -75.33 7.08 -51.71
C PHE A 754 -76.81 7.41 -52.07
N PRO A 755 -77.17 8.59 -52.63
CA PRO A 755 -77.01 8.91 -54.08
C PRO A 755 -76.37 10.30 -54.35
N GLU A 756 -75.51 10.46 -55.37
CA GLU A 756 -75.79 11.09 -56.70
C GLU A 756 -76.51 12.45 -56.63
N THR A 757 -76.15 13.57 -57.24
CA THR A 757 -75.24 13.97 -58.35
C THR A 757 -75.31 15.51 -58.40
N GLU A 758 -74.22 16.22 -58.74
CA GLU A 758 -74.23 17.24 -59.81
C GLU A 758 -72.82 17.79 -60.10
N ALA A 759 -72.56 17.95 -61.39
CA ALA A 759 -71.29 18.28 -62.00
C ALA A 759 -71.27 19.75 -62.46
N ILE A 760 -70.13 20.44 -62.34
CA ILE A 760 -69.72 21.60 -63.16
C ILE A 760 -68.19 21.53 -63.24
N SER A 761 -67.60 21.03 -64.33
CA SER A 761 -67.23 21.72 -65.58
C SER A 761 -66.12 22.75 -65.42
N THR A 762 -65.07 22.53 -66.22
CA THR A 762 -63.93 23.41 -66.56
C THR A 762 -64.33 24.82 -67.00
N GLY A 763 -63.46 25.80 -66.73
CA GLY A 763 -63.45 27.11 -67.39
C GLY A 763 -62.47 28.09 -66.73
N ASP A 764 -61.33 28.28 -67.39
CA ASP A 764 -60.29 29.33 -67.29
C ASP A 764 -59.52 29.59 -65.99
#